data_AF-A0A179BFK8-F1
#
_entry.id   AF-A0A179BFK8-F1
#
_cell.length_a   1.000
_cell.length_b   1.000
_cell.length_c   1.000
_cell.angle_alpha   90.00
_cell.angle_beta   90.00
_cell.angle_gamma   90.00
#
_symmetry.space_group_name_H-M   'P 1'
#
loop_
_entity.id
_entity.type
_entity.pdbx_description
1 polymer ?
#
loop_
_entity_poly.entity_id
_entity_poly.type
_entity_poly.pdbx_seq_one_letter_code
_entity_poly.pdbx_strand_id
1 'polypeptide(L)'
;MSTPRFVHLHVHSEYSLEDGIIPVKALVRRCAERGMSAVAITDHGNLFALVKFYNAARSLGVKPLIGSEIWVHDAADLDRPAGLILLCMNKTGYGNLSRLLSRAYLEGSRHGRPQIDAVWLEGASDGLIALSAAGQGEIGRALQRNPQQAENRARYYAKLFPERFYLEVQRNGEIGQEALVQATVLLAGKLDLPLVATNNAHFLDAADFAAFDARQCISAGFTLDDPRRPRRFTPEHRLPDPEEMRERFADLPEACDNTIEIARRCNMELVLGQYALPDYPIPAGQSVDEYLHDAAQKGLQERLQELHITGDATLPYHERLLREVSVIQQMGFPGYFLIVADFIQWAKNNGVPVGPGRGSGAGSLVAYALRITDLDPIGNGLLFERFLNPERVSMPDFDVDFCMDQRDRVIQYVADKYGRDRVGQIITFGTMKARAVVRDVGRVLGLPYGFVDQLAKLVPGDLGMTLAKALEESEELRRRQTEEDDVRDLLDIALRLEGLPRHASTHAGGVVISPEPLADRLPLFNDGSEGGGNVTQLDKDDVEKMGLVKFDFLGLRTLTIIDMAIKLINADAPATGRAPVNIQQLPLDDAATFALLKSTETAAVFQLESSGMRDLVRRLQPDTFEDIVALVALFRPGPLQSGMVDDFIARKHGKAQVTFLHPDLAPILDETYGVIVYQEQVMQSAQTLAGYSLGGADLLRRAMGKKKPEEMAKQRAIFLAGAHKNGLAADQAGAIFDLMEKFAEYGFNKSHSAAYALVSYQTAYLKAHYPQFFMAAVLTADMDHTDKVVAML
;
A
#
# COMPACT_ATOMS: atom_id res chain seq x y z
N MET A 1 -15.67 3.94 37.01
CA MET A 1 -14.66 3.27 36.17
C MET A 1 -13.86 2.36 37.08
N SER A 2 -13.74 1.07 36.74
CA SER A 2 -12.87 0.13 37.46
C SER A 2 -11.43 0.65 37.42
N THR A 3 -10.76 0.75 38.57
CA THR A 3 -9.33 1.07 38.62
C THR A 3 -8.54 -0.02 37.89
N PRO A 4 -7.68 0.32 36.91
CA PRO A 4 -6.91 -0.67 36.17
C PRO A 4 -6.01 -1.45 37.14
N ARG A 5 -5.99 -2.78 37.00
CA ARG A 5 -5.23 -3.66 37.91
C ARG A 5 -3.81 -3.94 37.41
N PHE A 6 -3.59 -3.98 36.10
CA PHE A 6 -2.30 -4.25 35.47
C PHE A 6 -2.34 -3.78 34.01
N VAL A 7 -1.20 -3.36 33.46
CA VAL A 7 -1.06 -3.00 32.04
C VAL A 7 0.10 -3.77 31.43
N HIS A 8 -0.14 -4.44 30.30
CA HIS A 8 0.93 -5.10 29.55
C HIS A 8 1.83 -4.08 28.85
N LEU A 9 3.13 -4.13 29.15
CA LEU A 9 4.15 -3.20 28.64
C LEU A 9 5.17 -3.85 27.69
N HIS A 10 5.13 -5.17 27.55
CA HIS A 10 6.05 -5.96 26.74
C HIS A 10 5.25 -7.01 25.96
N VAL A 11 4.87 -6.67 24.73
CA VAL A 11 3.99 -7.48 23.87
C VAL A 11 4.48 -7.38 22.43
N HIS A 12 4.61 -8.52 21.77
CA HIS A 12 4.99 -8.63 20.37
C HIS A 12 3.77 -9.00 19.52
N SER A 13 3.51 -8.16 18.52
CA SER A 13 2.44 -8.34 17.55
C SER A 13 2.89 -9.23 16.38
N GLU A 14 2.02 -9.42 15.40
CA GLU A 14 2.36 -10.08 14.14
C GLU A 14 3.47 -9.38 13.33
N TYR A 15 3.89 -8.19 13.75
CA TYR A 15 4.97 -7.41 13.14
C TYR A 15 6.34 -7.60 13.79
N SER A 16 6.44 -8.34 14.89
CA SER A 16 7.67 -9.04 15.25
C SER A 16 7.85 -10.22 14.29
N LEU A 17 8.38 -9.94 13.10
CA LEU A 17 8.36 -10.85 11.95
C LEU A 17 9.02 -12.23 12.17
N GLU A 18 9.85 -12.38 13.21
CA GLU A 18 10.51 -13.66 13.51
C GLU A 18 9.64 -14.61 14.35
N ASP A 19 8.82 -14.10 15.27
CA ASP A 19 8.20 -14.90 16.33
C ASP A 19 6.76 -14.49 16.69
N GLY A 20 6.41 -13.21 16.72
CA GLY A 20 5.10 -12.73 17.15
C GLY A 20 3.95 -13.21 16.26
N ILE A 21 2.87 -13.69 16.91
CA ILE A 21 1.65 -14.15 16.22
C ILE A 21 0.37 -13.51 16.75
N ILE A 22 0.46 -12.46 17.58
CA ILE A 22 -0.72 -11.74 18.08
C ILE A 22 -1.20 -10.74 17.03
N PRO A 23 -2.39 -10.90 16.40
CA PRO A 23 -2.91 -9.89 15.50
C PRO A 23 -3.28 -8.61 16.25
N VAL A 24 -2.85 -7.44 15.77
CA VAL A 24 -3.07 -6.13 16.43
C VAL A 24 -4.54 -5.91 16.82
N LYS A 25 -5.48 -6.22 15.92
CA LYS A 25 -6.92 -6.04 16.18
C LYS A 25 -7.44 -7.00 17.26
N ALA A 26 -6.89 -8.22 17.31
CA ALA A 26 -7.27 -9.22 18.29
C ALA A 26 -6.72 -8.87 19.68
N LEU A 27 -5.47 -8.37 19.75
CA LEU A 27 -4.88 -7.83 20.99
C LEU A 27 -5.77 -6.77 21.62
N VAL A 28 -6.08 -5.71 20.86
CA VAL A 28 -6.87 -4.58 21.38
C VAL A 28 -8.26 -5.05 21.81
N ARG A 29 -8.90 -5.93 21.03
CA ARG A 29 -10.20 -6.49 21.40
C ARG A 29 -10.11 -7.25 22.72
N ARG A 30 -9.11 -8.11 22.90
CA ARG A 30 -8.90 -8.86 24.14
C ARG A 30 -8.69 -7.92 25.33
N CYS A 31 -7.89 -6.86 25.16
CA CYS A 31 -7.71 -5.84 26.18
C CYS A 31 -9.04 -5.16 26.58
N ALA A 32 -9.86 -4.78 25.61
CA ALA A 32 -11.17 -4.17 25.86
C ALA A 32 -12.13 -5.13 26.59
N GLU A 33 -12.21 -6.40 26.15
CA GLU A 33 -13.05 -7.44 26.77
C GLU A 33 -12.64 -7.74 28.21
N ARG A 34 -11.34 -7.62 28.54
CA ARG A 34 -10.78 -7.86 29.87
C ARG A 34 -10.70 -6.60 30.75
N GLY A 35 -11.23 -5.47 30.29
CA GLY A 35 -11.24 -4.22 31.05
C GLY A 35 -9.84 -3.60 31.24
N MET A 36 -8.88 -3.92 30.38
CA MET A 36 -7.56 -3.28 30.37
C MET A 36 -7.67 -1.90 29.70
N SER A 37 -7.29 -0.84 30.43
CA SER A 37 -7.40 0.54 29.93
C SER A 37 -6.29 0.93 28.94
N ALA A 38 -5.19 0.18 28.91
CA ALA A 38 -4.02 0.45 28.08
C ALA A 38 -3.28 -0.85 27.76
N VAL A 39 -2.47 -0.82 26.70
CA VAL A 39 -1.53 -1.90 26.35
C VAL A 39 -0.37 -1.29 25.55
N ALA A 40 0.83 -1.82 25.69
CA ALA A 40 1.96 -1.52 24.81
C ALA A 40 2.13 -2.59 23.73
N ILE A 41 2.54 -2.17 22.54
CA ILE A 41 3.19 -3.05 21.57
C ILE A 41 4.65 -2.61 21.51
N THR A 42 5.56 -3.58 21.63
CA THR A 42 7.01 -3.40 21.68
C THR A 42 7.68 -4.36 20.72
N ASP A 43 7.30 -4.31 19.44
CA ASP A 43 7.84 -5.19 18.40
C ASP A 43 9.37 -5.07 18.28
N HIS A 44 9.99 -6.15 17.80
CA HIS A 44 11.44 -6.29 17.69
C HIS A 44 12.06 -5.27 16.73
N GLY A 45 12.71 -4.26 17.29
CA GLY A 45 13.47 -3.25 16.57
C GLY A 45 12.69 -2.48 15.52
N ASN A 46 11.36 -2.37 15.62
CA ASN A 46 10.53 -1.72 14.61
C ASN A 46 9.26 -1.07 15.20
N LEU A 47 8.58 -0.28 14.37
CA LEU A 47 7.25 0.28 14.60
C LEU A 47 6.31 0.01 13.41
N PHE A 48 6.42 -1.15 12.76
CA PHE A 48 5.60 -1.51 11.60
C PHE A 48 4.09 -1.47 11.90
N ALA A 49 3.70 -1.82 13.13
CA ALA A 49 2.32 -1.85 13.58
C ALA A 49 1.74 -0.48 14.00
N LEU A 50 2.55 0.59 14.06
CA LEU A 50 2.24 1.85 14.76
C LEU A 50 0.84 2.41 14.48
N VAL A 51 0.53 2.67 13.22
CA VAL A 51 -0.70 3.37 12.82
C VAL A 51 -1.91 2.43 12.92
N LYS A 52 -1.74 1.15 12.59
CA LYS A 52 -2.77 0.11 12.77
C LYS A 52 -3.14 -0.04 14.24
N PHE A 53 -2.14 -0.12 15.11
CA PHE A 53 -2.31 -0.26 16.54
C PHE A 53 -2.97 0.97 17.14
N TYR A 54 -2.45 2.16 16.84
CA TYR A 54 -3.00 3.41 17.36
C TYR A 54 -4.50 3.57 17.01
N ASN A 55 -4.87 3.32 15.76
CA ASN A 55 -6.27 3.41 15.31
C ASN A 55 -7.14 2.32 15.94
N ALA A 56 -6.67 1.07 15.98
CA ALA A 56 -7.41 -0.04 16.59
C ALA A 56 -7.68 0.24 18.08
N ALA A 57 -6.65 0.62 18.83
CA ALA A 57 -6.71 0.93 20.26
C ALA A 57 -7.72 2.03 20.55
N ARG A 58 -7.60 3.17 19.85
CA ARG A 58 -8.53 4.30 20.01
C ARG A 58 -9.97 3.93 19.66
N SER A 59 -10.20 3.12 18.63
CA SER A 59 -11.55 2.72 18.22
C SER A 59 -12.31 1.91 19.28
N LEU A 60 -11.58 1.23 20.17
CA LEU A 60 -12.13 0.39 21.24
C LEU A 60 -11.92 0.98 22.65
N GLY A 61 -11.49 2.24 22.74
CA GLY A 61 -11.30 2.94 24.02
C GLY A 61 -10.11 2.42 24.85
N VAL A 62 -9.18 1.68 24.23
CA VAL A 62 -7.93 1.24 24.85
C VAL A 62 -6.85 2.26 24.53
N LYS A 63 -6.06 2.69 25.53
CA LYS A 63 -4.94 3.62 25.33
C LYS A 63 -3.74 2.89 24.70
N PRO A 64 -3.29 3.28 23.49
CA PRO A 64 -2.09 2.70 22.91
C PRO A 64 -0.83 3.25 23.58
N LEU A 65 0.07 2.38 24.00
CA LEU A 65 1.42 2.74 24.45
C LEU A 65 2.41 2.34 23.37
N ILE A 66 3.04 3.33 22.73
CA ILE A 66 3.94 3.10 21.60
C ILE A 66 5.34 2.79 22.11
N GLY A 67 5.94 1.71 21.64
CA GLY A 67 7.31 1.37 21.97
C GLY A 67 7.91 0.32 21.05
N SER A 68 9.14 -0.07 21.33
CA SER A 68 9.85 -1.15 20.63
C SER A 68 10.85 -1.79 21.58
N GLU A 69 11.03 -3.10 21.47
CA GLU A 69 12.20 -3.77 22.04
C GLU A 69 13.37 -3.58 21.05
N ILE A 70 14.32 -2.72 21.41
CA ILE A 70 15.49 -2.46 20.59
C ILE A 70 16.63 -3.41 20.94
N TRP A 71 17.43 -3.75 19.94
CA TRP A 71 18.63 -4.56 20.11
C TRP A 71 19.84 -3.67 20.39
N VAL A 72 20.44 -3.82 21.57
CA VAL A 72 21.71 -3.19 21.94
C VAL A 72 22.84 -4.18 21.68
N HIS A 73 23.88 -3.71 21.00
CA HIS A 73 25.08 -4.50 20.77
C HIS A 73 25.74 -4.88 22.10
N ASP A 74 25.89 -6.19 22.33
CA ASP A 74 26.49 -6.74 23.55
C ASP A 74 27.96 -7.15 23.28
N ALA A 75 28.90 -6.35 23.78
CA ALA A 75 30.32 -6.64 23.66
C ALA A 75 30.76 -7.91 24.41
N ALA A 76 29.94 -8.41 25.35
CA ALA A 76 30.21 -9.65 26.09
C ALA A 76 29.64 -10.90 25.38
N ASP A 77 28.81 -10.73 24.36
CA ASP A 77 28.17 -11.82 23.59
C ASP A 77 27.91 -11.35 22.15
N LEU A 78 28.95 -11.40 21.32
CA LEU A 78 28.94 -10.83 19.95
C LEU A 78 27.87 -11.45 19.05
N ASP A 79 27.47 -12.70 19.32
CA ASP A 79 26.48 -13.44 18.54
C ASP A 79 25.03 -13.14 18.97
N ARG A 80 24.81 -12.54 20.15
CA ARG A 80 23.48 -12.31 20.71
C ARG A 80 23.33 -10.88 21.23
N PRO A 81 22.68 -9.96 20.48
CA PRO A 81 22.38 -8.63 21.03
C PRO A 81 21.45 -8.72 22.24
N ALA A 82 21.53 -7.72 23.11
CA ALA A 82 20.70 -7.61 24.30
C ALA A 82 19.46 -6.75 24.03
N GLY A 83 18.33 -7.11 24.63
CA GLY A 83 17.09 -6.32 24.55
C GLY A 83 17.14 -5.07 25.44
N LEU A 84 16.48 -4.01 25.01
CA LEU A 84 16.10 -2.86 25.84
C LEU A 84 14.75 -2.35 25.34
N ILE A 85 13.75 -2.25 26.22
CA ILE A 85 12.42 -1.81 25.83
C ILE A 85 12.34 -0.30 25.98
N LEU A 86 11.94 0.40 24.92
CA LEU A 86 11.72 1.85 24.94
C LEU A 86 10.25 2.15 24.71
N LEU A 87 9.65 2.94 25.61
CA LEU A 87 8.26 3.41 25.54
C LEU A 87 8.22 4.93 25.37
N CYS A 88 7.38 5.40 24.44
CA CYS A 88 7.22 6.82 24.14
C CYS A 88 6.32 7.51 25.16
N MET A 89 6.89 8.45 25.94
CA MET A 89 6.11 9.27 26.85
C MET A 89 5.31 10.35 26.10
N ASN A 90 5.91 10.89 25.04
CA ASN A 90 5.41 12.05 24.30
C ASN A 90 6.01 12.09 22.88
N LYS A 91 5.72 13.17 22.14
CA LYS A 91 6.22 13.39 20.77
C LYS A 91 7.75 13.46 20.68
N THR A 92 8.43 14.02 21.68
CA THR A 92 9.91 14.05 21.72
C THR A 92 10.48 12.64 21.82
N GLY A 93 9.93 11.82 22.71
CA GLY A 93 10.30 10.41 22.82
C GLY A 93 10.09 9.64 21.52
N TYR A 94 8.95 9.86 20.87
CA TYR A 94 8.68 9.26 19.56
C TYR A 94 9.73 9.62 18.51
N GLY A 95 10.07 10.91 18.37
CA GLY A 95 11.10 11.35 17.44
C GLY A 95 12.46 10.72 17.74
N ASN A 96 12.82 10.60 19.01
CA ASN A 96 14.06 9.93 19.43
C ASN A 96 14.05 8.43 19.09
N LEU A 97 12.97 7.71 19.42
CA LEU A 97 12.83 6.28 19.07
C LEU A 97 12.86 6.09 17.56
N SER A 98 12.15 6.92 16.80
CA SER A 98 12.10 6.88 15.34
C SER A 98 13.50 7.01 14.72
N ARG A 99 14.29 7.99 15.18
CA ARG A 99 15.68 8.18 14.74
C ARG A 99 16.60 7.02 15.15
N LEU A 100 16.48 6.52 16.38
CA LEU A 100 17.25 5.38 16.86
C LEU A 100 17.00 4.12 16.01
N LEU A 101 15.73 3.80 15.76
CA LEU A 101 15.34 2.66 14.92
C LEU A 101 15.82 2.83 13.48
N SER A 102 15.65 4.03 12.91
CA SER A 102 16.14 4.35 11.56
C SER A 102 17.66 4.12 11.47
N ARG A 103 18.41 4.63 12.45
CA ARG A 103 19.86 4.47 12.51
C ARG A 103 20.27 3.00 12.69
N ALA A 104 19.52 2.23 13.48
CA ALA A 104 19.77 0.80 13.68
C ALA A 104 19.67 0.02 12.35
N TYR A 105 18.70 0.33 11.50
CA TYR A 105 18.58 -0.30 10.18
C TYR A 105 19.60 0.21 9.16
N LEU A 106 19.91 1.52 9.18
CA LEU A 106 20.77 2.15 8.17
C LEU A 106 22.28 1.95 8.43
N GLU A 107 22.69 2.01 9.70
CA GLU A 107 24.10 1.99 10.12
C GLU A 107 24.44 0.79 11.01
N GLY A 108 23.43 0.24 11.70
CA GLY A 108 23.60 -0.71 12.80
C GLY A 108 23.35 -2.17 12.47
N SER A 109 23.19 -2.53 11.19
CA SER A 109 22.89 -3.90 10.80
C SER A 109 24.10 -4.82 11.07
N ARG A 110 23.94 -5.75 12.02
CA ARG A 110 24.94 -6.75 12.40
C ARG A 110 24.29 -8.12 12.44
N HIS A 111 24.85 -9.08 11.71
CA HIS A 111 24.29 -10.43 11.55
C HIS A 111 22.83 -10.45 11.07
N GLY A 112 22.46 -9.50 10.19
CA GLY A 112 21.10 -9.38 9.65
C GLY A 112 20.07 -8.82 10.64
N ARG A 113 20.51 -8.30 11.80
CA ARG A 113 19.64 -7.65 12.79
C ARG A 113 20.02 -6.18 12.97
N PRO A 114 19.05 -5.25 13.02
CA PRO A 114 19.31 -3.86 13.33
C PRO A 114 19.68 -3.73 14.81
N GLN A 115 20.93 -3.33 15.09
CA GLN A 115 21.43 -3.15 16.46
C GLN A 115 21.85 -1.70 16.67
N ILE A 116 21.75 -1.20 17.90
CA ILE A 116 22.33 0.08 18.30
C ILE A 116 23.56 -0.15 19.17
N ASP A 117 24.54 0.74 19.09
CA ASP A 117 25.52 0.86 20.17
C ASP A 117 24.87 1.64 21.33
N ALA A 118 25.09 1.21 22.58
CA ALA A 118 24.45 1.84 23.75
C ALA A 118 24.70 3.36 23.85
N VAL A 119 25.86 3.82 23.37
CA VAL A 119 26.23 5.25 23.31
C VAL A 119 25.29 6.08 22.43
N TRP A 120 24.57 5.47 21.49
CA TRP A 120 23.60 6.19 20.66
C TRP A 120 22.39 6.70 21.46
N LEU A 121 22.16 6.16 22.66
CA LEU A 121 21.14 6.65 23.58
C LEU A 121 21.54 7.98 24.24
N GLU A 122 22.83 8.33 24.22
CA GLU A 122 23.32 9.61 24.75
C GLU A 122 22.79 10.78 23.91
N GLY A 123 21.94 11.62 24.52
CA GLY A 123 21.25 12.70 23.81
C GLY A 123 19.98 12.29 23.06
N ALA A 124 19.62 11.00 23.09
CA ALA A 124 18.41 10.45 22.45
C ALA A 124 17.45 9.78 23.44
N SER A 125 17.59 10.03 24.75
CA SER A 125 16.76 9.42 25.79
C SER A 125 15.57 10.26 26.23
N ASP A 126 15.50 11.54 25.87
CA ASP A 126 14.43 12.45 26.29
C ASP A 126 13.06 12.01 25.78
N GLY A 127 12.06 12.07 26.67
CA GLY A 127 10.69 11.62 26.38
C GLY A 127 10.51 10.10 26.28
N LEU A 128 11.53 9.29 26.57
CA LEU A 128 11.46 7.83 26.60
C LEU A 128 11.49 7.27 28.02
N ILE A 129 10.80 6.15 28.24
CA ILE A 129 10.94 5.26 29.40
C ILE A 129 11.64 3.99 28.93
N ALA A 130 12.58 3.48 29.72
CA ALA A 130 13.36 2.30 29.40
C ALA A 130 13.11 1.17 30.40
N LEU A 131 12.85 -0.05 29.92
CA LEU A 131 12.74 -1.27 30.74
C LEU A 131 13.89 -2.23 30.38
N SER A 132 14.46 -2.89 31.38
CA SER A 132 15.71 -3.64 31.23
C SER A 132 15.63 -4.96 30.45
N ALA A 133 14.47 -5.33 29.88
CA ALA A 133 14.25 -6.56 29.11
C ALA A 133 14.54 -7.86 29.88
N ALA A 134 14.40 -7.84 31.22
CA ALA A 134 14.63 -8.98 32.12
C ALA A 134 15.87 -9.82 31.73
N GLY A 135 15.70 -11.13 31.49
CA GLY A 135 16.79 -12.04 31.08
C GLY A 135 17.30 -11.84 29.65
N GLN A 136 16.57 -11.09 28.83
CA GLN A 136 16.96 -10.79 27.45
C GLN A 136 17.88 -9.57 27.35
N GLY A 137 17.86 -8.67 28.33
CA GLY A 137 18.69 -7.47 28.37
C GLY A 137 20.08 -7.66 28.97
N GLU A 138 20.95 -6.65 28.80
CA GLU A 138 22.35 -6.69 29.25
C GLU A 138 22.46 -6.94 30.77
N ILE A 139 21.57 -6.33 31.55
CA ILE A 139 21.61 -6.40 33.02
C ILE A 139 21.24 -7.82 33.49
N GLY A 140 20.16 -8.41 32.98
CA GLY A 140 19.74 -9.74 33.40
C GLY A 140 20.76 -10.82 33.02
N ARG A 141 21.35 -10.72 31.82
CA ARG A 141 22.47 -11.60 31.41
C ARG A 141 23.69 -11.42 32.30
N ALA A 142 24.04 -10.17 32.62
CA ALA A 142 25.16 -9.87 33.49
C ALA A 142 24.91 -10.37 34.94
N LEU A 143 23.69 -10.33 35.46
CA LEU A 143 23.38 -10.85 36.81
C LEU A 143 23.71 -12.35 36.94
N GLN A 144 23.59 -13.11 35.85
CA GLN A 144 23.91 -14.54 35.82
C GLN A 144 25.41 -14.83 35.70
N ARG A 145 26.21 -13.88 35.20
CA ARG A 145 27.64 -14.06 34.89
C ARG A 145 28.57 -13.24 35.81
N ASN A 146 28.29 -11.95 35.96
CA ASN A 146 29.08 -10.97 36.69
C ASN A 146 28.19 -9.86 37.31
N PRO A 147 27.79 -9.98 38.59
CA PRO A 147 26.92 -9.00 39.26
C PRO A 147 27.46 -7.57 39.29
N GLN A 148 28.79 -7.37 39.32
CA GLN A 148 29.39 -6.04 39.30
C GLN A 148 29.19 -5.35 37.93
N GLN A 149 29.26 -6.13 36.85
CA GLN A 149 28.97 -5.62 35.51
C GLN A 149 27.49 -5.25 35.38
N ALA A 150 26.58 -6.05 35.95
CA ALA A 150 25.15 -5.75 35.98
C ALA A 150 24.88 -4.41 36.70
N GLU A 151 25.54 -4.18 37.83
CA GLU A 151 25.42 -2.91 38.56
C GLU A 151 25.91 -1.72 37.73
N ASN A 152 27.07 -1.85 37.07
CA ASN A 152 27.63 -0.78 36.24
C ASN A 152 26.70 -0.44 35.06
N ARG A 153 26.11 -1.47 34.42
CA ARG A 153 25.13 -1.28 33.34
C ARG A 153 23.83 -0.64 33.84
N ALA A 154 23.31 -1.09 34.97
CA ALA A 154 22.13 -0.48 35.57
C ALA A 154 22.35 1.01 35.91
N ARG A 155 23.51 1.37 36.47
CA ARG A 155 23.88 2.78 36.72
C ARG A 155 24.00 3.59 35.42
N TYR A 156 24.53 3.00 34.36
CA TYR A 156 24.63 3.65 33.06
C TYR A 156 23.25 4.00 32.50
N TYR A 157 22.33 3.03 32.43
CA TYR A 157 20.96 3.28 31.96
C TYR A 157 20.17 4.22 32.87
N ALA A 158 20.31 4.09 34.20
CA ALA A 158 19.68 5.01 35.14
C ALA A 158 20.12 6.47 34.95
N LYS A 159 21.39 6.70 34.58
CA LYS A 159 21.90 8.04 34.26
C LYS A 159 21.29 8.60 32.96
N LEU A 160 21.06 7.75 31.96
CA LEU A 160 20.46 8.15 30.67
C LEU A 160 18.96 8.41 30.80
N PHE A 161 18.28 7.66 31.66
CA PHE A 161 16.84 7.71 31.87
C PHE A 161 16.54 8.02 33.35
N PRO A 162 16.90 9.22 33.86
CA PRO A 162 16.65 9.58 35.25
C PRO A 162 15.15 9.49 35.55
N GLU A 163 14.80 8.74 36.60
CA GLU A 163 13.41 8.44 37.03
C GLU A 163 12.53 7.81 35.93
N ARG A 164 13.16 7.26 34.88
CA ARG A 164 12.53 6.70 33.69
C ARG A 164 13.11 5.35 33.30
N PHE A 165 14.01 4.81 34.12
CA PHE A 165 14.57 3.47 33.97
C PHE A 165 13.95 2.52 34.98
N TYR A 166 13.45 1.38 34.50
CA TYR A 166 12.84 0.35 35.33
C TYR A 166 13.56 -0.99 35.12
N LEU A 167 13.81 -1.69 36.22
CA LEU A 167 14.29 -3.05 36.20
C LEU A 167 13.11 -4.00 36.00
N GLU A 168 13.10 -4.71 34.89
CA GLU A 168 12.00 -5.57 34.48
C GLU A 168 12.12 -6.96 35.10
N VAL A 169 10.99 -7.46 35.63
CA VAL A 169 10.85 -8.81 36.18
C VAL A 169 9.73 -9.56 35.47
N GLN A 170 9.98 -10.85 35.18
CA GLN A 170 9.07 -11.71 34.43
C GLN A 170 8.87 -13.03 35.18
N ARG A 171 7.65 -13.59 35.10
CA ARG A 171 7.27 -14.92 35.63
C ARG A 171 6.42 -15.65 34.59
N ASN A 172 7.06 -16.08 33.52
CA ASN A 172 6.50 -16.82 32.38
C ASN A 172 7.06 -18.27 32.29
N GLY A 173 7.62 -18.80 33.38
CA GLY A 173 7.98 -20.22 33.49
C GLY A 173 9.30 -20.61 32.81
N GLU A 174 10.13 -19.63 32.41
CA GLU A 174 11.50 -19.91 31.94
C GLU A 174 12.38 -20.53 33.05
N ILE A 175 13.32 -21.38 32.64
CA ILE A 175 14.24 -22.05 33.57
C ILE A 175 15.16 -21.01 34.21
N GLY A 176 15.26 -21.04 35.54
CA GLY A 176 16.12 -20.12 36.31
C GLY A 176 15.55 -18.70 36.48
N GLN A 177 14.33 -18.45 36.02
CA GLN A 177 13.71 -17.13 36.05
C GLN A 177 13.51 -16.58 37.47
N GLU A 178 13.07 -17.41 38.42
CA GLU A 178 12.86 -16.93 39.80
C GLU A 178 14.17 -16.48 40.46
N ALA A 179 15.28 -17.18 40.21
CA ALA A 179 16.60 -16.76 40.70
C ALA A 179 17.01 -15.41 40.10
N LEU A 180 16.69 -15.17 38.83
CA LEU A 180 16.93 -13.89 38.17
C LEU A 180 16.04 -12.78 38.75
N VAL A 181 14.76 -13.05 39.04
CA VAL A 181 13.85 -12.10 39.71
C VAL A 181 14.45 -11.67 41.05
N GLN A 182 14.83 -12.62 41.90
CA GLN A 182 15.43 -12.32 43.21
C GLN A 182 16.71 -11.48 43.09
N ALA A 183 17.61 -11.83 42.15
CA ALA A 183 18.82 -11.06 41.90
C ALA A 183 18.52 -9.63 41.41
N THR A 184 17.47 -9.47 40.59
CA THR A 184 17.01 -8.18 40.08
C THR A 184 16.43 -7.30 41.20
N VAL A 185 15.64 -7.88 42.11
CA VAL A 185 15.10 -7.18 43.29
C VAL A 185 16.22 -6.68 44.21
N LEU A 186 17.24 -7.51 44.47
CA LEU A 186 18.41 -7.10 45.26
C LEU A 186 19.17 -5.94 44.60
N LEU A 187 19.34 -5.99 43.27
CA LEU A 187 19.98 -4.91 42.53
C LEU A 187 19.14 -3.62 42.57
N ALA A 188 17.82 -3.74 42.42
CA ALA A 188 16.87 -2.64 42.51
C ALA A 188 16.98 -1.91 43.86
N GLY A 189 16.95 -2.65 44.97
CA GLY A 189 17.10 -2.08 46.31
C GLY A 189 18.48 -1.47 46.56
N LYS A 190 19.56 -2.04 45.99
CA LYS A 190 20.92 -1.49 46.11
C LYS A 190 21.08 -0.15 45.38
N LEU A 191 20.40 0.01 44.24
CA LEU A 191 20.54 1.16 43.36
C LEU A 191 19.40 2.17 43.48
N ASP A 192 18.40 1.89 44.31
CA ASP A 192 17.16 2.67 44.43
C ASP A 192 16.45 2.83 43.06
N LEU A 193 16.34 1.72 42.34
CA LEU A 193 15.69 1.66 41.02
C LEU A 193 14.31 0.99 41.11
N PRO A 194 13.29 1.49 40.39
CA PRO A 194 11.97 0.90 40.42
C PRO A 194 11.91 -0.42 39.64
N LEU A 195 11.11 -1.36 40.14
CA LEU A 195 10.78 -2.62 39.45
C LEU A 195 9.55 -2.47 38.56
N VAL A 196 9.45 -3.27 37.50
CA VAL A 196 8.24 -3.37 36.67
C VAL A 196 7.98 -4.81 36.26
N ALA A 197 6.74 -5.27 36.40
CA ALA A 197 6.33 -6.62 36.03
C ALA A 197 5.82 -6.66 34.58
N THR A 198 6.27 -7.64 33.82
CA THR A 198 5.81 -7.91 32.45
C THR A 198 5.69 -9.43 32.21
N ASN A 199 5.15 -9.83 31.04
CA ASN A 199 5.05 -11.25 30.67
C ASN A 199 5.77 -11.61 29.37
N ASN A 200 6.19 -10.62 28.57
CA ASN A 200 6.76 -10.83 27.24
C ASN A 200 5.83 -11.64 26.30
N ALA A 201 4.62 -11.13 26.08
CA ALA A 201 3.58 -11.88 25.37
C ALA A 201 3.82 -11.91 23.86
N HIS A 202 3.74 -13.10 23.25
CA HIS A 202 3.94 -13.34 21.81
C HIS A 202 2.73 -13.99 21.11
N PHE A 203 1.78 -14.50 21.90
CA PHE A 203 0.52 -15.09 21.44
C PHE A 203 -0.60 -14.80 22.45
N LEU A 204 -1.87 -14.97 22.07
CA LEU A 204 -3.00 -14.59 22.92
C LEU A 204 -3.31 -15.66 23.96
N ASP A 205 -3.45 -16.91 23.53
CA ASP A 205 -3.88 -18.02 24.38
C ASP A 205 -2.84 -19.16 24.37
N ALA A 206 -2.77 -19.95 25.45
CA ALA A 206 -1.80 -21.05 25.55
C ALA A 206 -1.94 -22.09 24.42
N ALA A 207 -3.15 -22.23 23.88
CA ALA A 207 -3.45 -23.10 22.73
C ALA A 207 -2.75 -22.65 21.43
N ASP A 208 -2.32 -21.39 21.34
CA ASP A 208 -1.63 -20.86 20.16
C ASP A 208 -0.13 -21.16 20.18
N PHE A 209 0.41 -21.74 21.27
CA PHE A 209 1.83 -22.04 21.42
C PHE A 209 2.36 -22.95 20.29
N ALA A 210 1.58 -23.92 19.82
CA ALA A 210 2.00 -24.80 18.73
C ALA A 210 2.20 -24.02 17.41
N ALA A 211 1.30 -23.07 17.12
CA ALA A 211 1.42 -22.21 15.95
C ALA A 211 2.61 -21.23 16.08
N PHE A 212 2.81 -20.68 17.29
CA PHE A 212 3.96 -19.84 17.60
C PHE A 212 5.31 -20.59 17.46
N ASP A 213 5.41 -21.81 17.98
CA ASP A 213 6.62 -22.64 17.86
C ASP A 213 6.90 -22.98 16.38
N ALA A 214 5.85 -23.30 15.61
CA ALA A 214 5.96 -23.49 14.17
C ALA A 214 6.42 -22.22 13.46
N ARG A 215 5.90 -21.03 13.83
CA ARG A 215 6.32 -19.73 13.26
C ARG A 215 7.80 -19.47 13.44
N GLN A 216 8.32 -19.70 14.65
CA GLN A 216 9.76 -19.58 14.93
C GLN A 216 10.58 -20.55 14.09
N CYS A 217 10.17 -21.81 13.99
CA CYS A 217 10.82 -22.80 13.15
C CYS A 217 10.82 -22.40 11.66
N ILE A 218 9.73 -21.84 11.14
CA ILE A 218 9.64 -21.32 9.76
C ILE A 218 10.67 -20.20 9.55
N SER A 219 10.81 -19.29 10.51
CA SER A 219 11.75 -18.16 10.45
C SER A 219 13.20 -18.62 10.54
N ALA A 220 13.50 -19.47 11.52
CA ALA A 220 14.86 -19.94 11.81
C ALA A 220 15.34 -21.09 10.90
N GLY A 221 14.45 -21.66 10.07
CA GLY A 221 14.79 -22.74 9.14
C GLY A 221 14.96 -24.11 9.80
N PHE A 222 14.27 -24.36 10.91
CA PHE A 222 14.28 -25.65 11.61
C PHE A 222 12.97 -26.43 11.39
N THR A 223 13.02 -27.74 11.60
CA THR A 223 11.82 -28.56 11.83
C THR A 223 11.50 -28.61 13.32
N LEU A 224 10.25 -28.93 13.68
CA LEU A 224 9.81 -28.98 15.09
C LEU A 224 10.51 -30.09 15.90
N ASP A 225 10.92 -31.16 15.23
CA ASP A 225 11.61 -32.31 15.79
C ASP A 225 13.14 -32.16 15.86
N ASP A 226 13.73 -31.12 15.25
CA ASP A 226 15.19 -30.91 15.28
C ASP A 226 15.67 -30.69 16.73
N PRO A 227 16.53 -31.56 17.30
CA PRO A 227 17.01 -31.43 18.68
C PRO A 227 17.94 -30.24 18.90
N ARG A 228 18.48 -29.65 17.82
CA ARG A 228 19.38 -28.48 17.88
C ARG A 228 18.61 -27.16 17.94
N ARG A 229 17.29 -27.18 17.72
CA ARG A 229 16.49 -25.96 17.69
C ARG A 229 16.48 -25.28 19.08
N PRO A 230 16.65 -23.96 19.16
CA PRO A 230 16.52 -23.24 20.42
C PRO A 230 15.08 -23.32 20.94
N ARG A 231 14.89 -23.79 22.18
CA ARG A 231 13.59 -23.77 22.88
C ARG A 231 13.62 -22.70 23.96
N ARG A 232 13.37 -21.45 23.56
CA ARG A 232 13.51 -20.27 24.43
C ARG A 232 12.21 -19.89 25.13
N PHE A 233 11.08 -20.29 24.58
CA PHE A 233 9.76 -19.85 25.01
C PHE A 233 8.95 -21.00 25.61
N THR A 234 7.96 -20.63 26.40
CA THR A 234 7.04 -21.52 27.10
C THR A 234 5.59 -21.18 26.69
N PRO A 235 4.61 -22.07 26.94
CA PRO A 235 3.19 -21.73 26.77
C PRO A 235 2.69 -20.54 27.60
N GLU A 236 3.45 -20.09 28.60
CA GLU A 236 3.10 -18.94 29.44
C GLU A 236 3.50 -17.59 28.84
N HIS A 237 4.15 -17.56 27.68
CA HIS A 237 4.35 -16.36 26.86
C HIS A 237 3.08 -15.89 26.12
N ARG A 238 1.91 -16.33 26.58
CA ARG A 238 0.61 -15.81 26.16
C ARG A 238 0.35 -14.42 26.73
N LEU A 239 -0.84 -13.86 26.49
CA LEU A 239 -1.30 -12.63 27.13
C LEU A 239 -2.15 -12.97 28.37
N PRO A 240 -1.59 -12.97 29.60
CA PRO A 240 -2.35 -13.28 30.81
C PRO A 240 -3.30 -12.17 31.21
N ASP A 241 -4.32 -12.55 31.96
CA ASP A 241 -5.30 -11.59 32.49
C ASP A 241 -4.68 -10.73 33.62
N PRO A 242 -5.21 -9.51 33.88
CA PRO A 242 -4.63 -8.61 34.88
C PRO A 242 -4.59 -9.19 36.30
N GLU A 243 -5.59 -10.01 36.63
CA GLU A 243 -5.72 -10.66 37.94
C GLU A 243 -4.66 -11.74 38.13
N GLU A 244 -4.47 -12.55 37.09
CA GLU A 244 -3.42 -13.57 37.06
C GLU A 244 -2.03 -12.94 37.21
N MET A 245 -1.76 -11.80 36.56
CA MET A 245 -0.49 -11.09 36.73
C MET A 245 -0.29 -10.60 38.17
N ARG A 246 -1.35 -10.11 38.83
CA ARG A 246 -1.25 -9.71 40.25
C ARG A 246 -1.04 -10.90 41.18
N GLU A 247 -1.64 -12.05 40.89
CA GLU A 247 -1.41 -13.27 41.66
C GLU A 247 0.04 -13.75 41.50
N ARG A 248 0.55 -13.75 40.27
CA ARG A 248 1.94 -14.14 39.96
C ARG A 248 2.96 -13.26 40.68
N PHE A 249 2.65 -12.00 40.95
CA PHE A 249 3.54 -11.01 41.58
C PHE A 249 2.99 -10.50 42.92
N ALA A 250 2.23 -11.33 43.65
CA ALA A 250 1.61 -10.92 44.91
C ALA A 250 2.63 -10.51 46.00
N ASP A 251 3.86 -11.02 45.91
CA ASP A 251 5.04 -10.66 46.71
C ASP A 251 5.71 -9.35 46.26
N LEU A 252 5.46 -8.88 45.03
CA LEU A 252 6.03 -7.66 44.44
C LEU A 252 4.92 -6.76 43.86
N PRO A 253 3.96 -6.28 44.69
CA PRO A 253 2.82 -5.50 44.20
C PRO A 253 3.24 -4.20 43.49
N GLU A 254 4.34 -3.59 43.92
CA GLU A 254 4.91 -2.38 43.32
C GLU A 254 5.32 -2.58 41.85
N ALA A 255 5.76 -3.78 41.47
CA ALA A 255 6.14 -4.08 40.09
C ALA A 255 4.91 -4.05 39.16
N CYS A 256 3.75 -4.52 39.65
CA CYS A 256 2.48 -4.40 38.95
C CYS A 256 1.94 -2.97 38.95
N ASP A 257 2.01 -2.26 40.07
CA ASP A 257 1.50 -0.88 40.17
C ASP A 257 2.29 0.08 39.27
N ASN A 258 3.60 -0.13 39.12
CA ASN A 258 4.44 0.62 38.20
C ASN A 258 4.03 0.46 36.73
N THR A 259 3.37 -0.64 36.34
CA THR A 259 2.83 -0.78 34.97
C THR A 259 1.75 0.28 34.67
N ILE A 260 0.91 0.56 35.67
CA ILE A 260 -0.16 1.55 35.58
C ILE A 260 0.44 2.95 35.56
N GLU A 261 1.47 3.19 36.38
CA GLU A 261 2.14 4.48 36.43
C GLU A 261 2.85 4.80 35.11
N ILE A 262 3.59 3.85 34.54
CA ILE A 262 4.18 4.00 33.20
C ILE A 262 3.09 4.28 32.16
N ALA A 263 1.99 3.53 32.18
CA ALA A 263 0.87 3.77 31.27
C ALA A 263 0.25 5.17 31.43
N ARG A 264 0.23 5.74 32.64
CA ARG A 264 -0.21 7.13 32.88
C ARG A 264 0.78 8.15 32.33
N ARG A 265 2.09 7.90 32.45
CA ARG A 265 3.16 8.78 31.98
C ARG A 265 3.26 8.84 30.45
N CYS A 266 2.83 7.78 29.75
CA CYS A 266 2.86 7.72 28.28
C CYS A 266 1.62 8.33 27.63
N ASN A 267 1.72 9.55 27.10
CA ASN A 267 0.61 10.32 26.49
C ASN A 267 0.97 10.86 25.11
N MET A 268 1.51 10.00 24.25
CA MET A 268 1.80 10.38 22.88
C MET A 268 0.52 10.42 22.03
N GLU A 269 0.31 11.53 21.32
CA GLU A 269 -0.76 11.66 20.33
C GLU A 269 -0.19 11.70 18.91
N LEU A 270 -0.70 10.83 18.03
CA LEU A 270 -0.45 10.91 16.59
C LEU A 270 -1.47 11.83 15.93
N VAL A 271 -0.96 12.79 15.15
CA VAL A 271 -1.77 13.61 14.25
C VAL A 271 -1.90 12.84 12.93
N LEU A 272 -3.11 12.33 12.68
CA LEU A 272 -3.42 11.56 11.48
C LEU A 272 -4.35 12.36 10.55
N GLY A 273 -4.21 12.17 9.25
CA GLY A 273 -5.08 12.77 8.22
C GLY A 273 -4.81 14.24 7.91
N GLN A 274 -3.75 14.84 8.45
CA GLN A 274 -3.29 16.19 8.08
C GLN A 274 -2.10 16.07 7.13
N TYR A 275 -2.26 16.54 5.90
CA TYR A 275 -1.24 16.40 4.88
C TYR A 275 -0.05 17.34 5.10
N ALA A 276 1.15 16.79 4.93
CA ALA A 276 2.41 17.50 4.91
C ALA A 276 2.96 17.45 3.47
N LEU A 277 2.62 18.47 2.69
CA LEU A 277 3.08 18.60 1.30
C LEU A 277 4.56 19.01 1.29
N PRO A 278 5.38 18.48 0.36
CA PRO A 278 6.75 18.95 0.20
C PRO A 278 6.76 20.36 -0.39
N ASP A 279 7.78 21.13 -0.04
CA ASP A 279 8.00 22.45 -0.65
C ASP A 279 8.56 22.28 -2.08
N TYR A 280 7.93 22.95 -3.04
CA TYR A 280 8.47 23.07 -4.39
C TYR A 280 9.35 24.32 -4.49
N PRO A 281 10.57 24.25 -5.06
CA PRO A 281 11.42 25.42 -5.22
C PRO A 281 10.79 26.41 -6.21
N ILE A 282 10.37 27.57 -5.72
CA ILE A 282 9.78 28.66 -6.52
C ILE A 282 10.70 29.88 -6.58
N PRO A 283 10.62 30.70 -7.65
CA PRO A 283 11.34 31.97 -7.73
C PRO A 283 11.01 32.90 -6.55
N ALA A 284 12.01 33.66 -6.10
CA ALA A 284 11.81 34.60 -5.00
C ALA A 284 10.78 35.69 -5.34
N GLY A 285 9.80 35.90 -4.45
CA GLY A 285 8.77 36.92 -4.61
C GLY A 285 7.48 36.46 -5.31
N GLN A 286 7.38 35.19 -5.70
CA GLN A 286 6.16 34.59 -6.24
C GLN A 286 5.57 33.57 -5.25
N SER A 287 4.25 33.43 -5.23
CA SER A 287 3.58 32.34 -4.51
C SER A 287 3.52 31.05 -5.34
N VAL A 288 3.38 29.90 -4.68
CA VAL A 288 3.21 28.61 -5.37
C VAL A 288 1.95 28.58 -6.24
N ASP A 289 0.90 29.29 -5.82
CA ASP A 289 -0.38 29.42 -6.54
C ASP A 289 -0.21 30.19 -7.86
N GLU A 290 0.50 31.32 -7.82
CA GLU A 290 0.82 32.11 -9.01
C GLU A 290 1.72 31.34 -9.96
N TYR A 291 2.73 30.65 -9.43
CA TYR A 291 3.66 29.87 -10.24
C TYR A 291 2.97 28.73 -10.99
N LEU A 292 2.06 28.00 -10.32
CA LEU A 292 1.24 26.97 -10.95
C LEU A 292 0.41 27.56 -12.10
N HIS A 293 -0.28 28.67 -11.85
CA HIS A 293 -1.14 29.32 -12.84
C HIS A 293 -0.34 29.69 -14.10
N ASP A 294 0.80 30.35 -13.94
CA ASP A 294 1.64 30.80 -15.06
C ASP A 294 2.21 29.60 -15.83
N ALA A 295 2.67 28.57 -15.13
CA ALA A 295 3.19 27.35 -15.75
C ALA A 295 2.11 26.62 -16.55
N ALA A 296 0.91 26.48 -15.99
CA ALA A 296 -0.21 25.82 -16.65
C ALA A 296 -0.74 26.62 -17.85
N GLN A 297 -0.78 27.95 -17.76
CA GLN A 297 -1.18 28.81 -18.87
C GLN A 297 -0.19 28.73 -20.05
N LYS A 298 1.11 28.77 -19.76
CA LYS A 298 2.15 28.60 -20.78
C LYS A 298 2.07 27.22 -21.42
N GLY A 299 1.97 26.17 -20.60
CA GLY A 299 1.85 24.79 -21.09
C GLY A 299 0.63 24.57 -21.98
N LEU A 300 -0.52 25.17 -21.63
CA LEU A 300 -1.72 25.09 -22.45
C LEU A 300 -1.52 25.76 -23.83
N GLN A 301 -0.84 26.91 -23.88
CA GLN A 301 -0.56 27.59 -25.16
C GLN A 301 0.29 26.71 -26.08
N GLU A 302 1.30 26.03 -25.54
CA GLU A 302 2.12 25.08 -26.31
C GLU A 302 1.28 23.90 -26.83
N ARG A 303 0.42 23.32 -25.99
CA ARG A 303 -0.46 22.21 -26.39
C ARG A 303 -1.47 22.61 -27.48
N LEU A 304 -2.07 23.79 -27.37
CA LEU A 304 -3.01 24.29 -28.38
C LEU A 304 -2.32 24.51 -29.74
N GLN A 305 -1.07 24.96 -29.74
CA GLN A 305 -0.25 25.05 -30.96
C GLN A 305 0.05 23.67 -31.54
N GLU A 306 0.43 22.69 -30.72
CA GLU A 306 0.65 21.29 -31.14
C GLU A 306 -0.61 20.68 -31.78
N LEU A 307 -1.79 20.95 -31.21
CA LEU A 307 -3.09 20.49 -31.71
C LEU A 307 -3.66 21.32 -32.88
N HIS A 308 -2.99 22.42 -33.27
CA HIS A 308 -3.46 23.37 -34.28
C HIS A 308 -4.86 23.96 -33.99
N ILE A 309 -5.22 24.09 -32.70
CA ILE A 309 -6.49 24.68 -32.26
C ILE A 309 -6.31 26.20 -32.15
N THR A 310 -7.12 26.96 -32.88
CA THR A 310 -7.03 28.43 -32.95
C THR A 310 -8.41 29.09 -32.90
N GLY A 311 -8.45 30.39 -32.60
CA GLY A 311 -9.69 31.16 -32.54
C GLY A 311 -10.63 30.73 -31.41
N ASP A 312 -11.94 30.78 -31.66
CA ASP A 312 -12.97 30.50 -30.65
C ASP A 312 -12.94 29.06 -30.12
N ALA A 313 -12.33 28.12 -30.85
CA ALA A 313 -12.13 26.74 -30.39
C ALA A 313 -11.19 26.62 -29.17
N THR A 314 -10.42 27.68 -28.85
CA THR A 314 -9.57 27.73 -27.65
C THR A 314 -10.34 28.08 -26.37
N LEU A 315 -11.55 28.67 -26.48
CA LEU A 315 -12.32 29.15 -25.32
C LEU A 315 -12.63 28.05 -24.30
N PRO A 316 -13.10 26.84 -24.69
CA PRO A 316 -13.37 25.77 -23.73
C PRO A 316 -12.14 25.35 -22.92
N TYR A 317 -10.95 25.42 -23.53
CA TYR A 317 -9.70 25.08 -22.86
C TYR A 317 -9.31 26.13 -21.83
N HIS A 318 -9.41 27.41 -22.16
CA HIS A 318 -9.10 28.49 -21.22
C HIS A 318 -10.07 28.52 -20.03
N GLU A 319 -11.38 28.35 -20.27
CA GLU A 319 -12.38 28.28 -19.20
C GLU A 319 -12.14 27.08 -18.28
N ARG A 320 -11.81 25.92 -18.86
CA ARG A 320 -11.50 24.72 -18.09
C ARG A 320 -10.24 24.90 -17.25
N LEU A 321 -9.18 25.48 -17.82
CA LEU A 321 -7.93 25.71 -17.11
C LEU A 321 -8.13 26.60 -15.88
N LEU A 322 -8.84 27.73 -16.03
CA LEU A 322 -9.11 28.65 -14.93
C LEU A 322 -9.91 27.98 -13.80
N ARG A 323 -10.92 27.18 -14.15
CA ARG A 323 -11.70 26.41 -13.17
C ARG A 323 -10.83 25.43 -12.41
N GLU A 324 -10.03 24.63 -13.11
CA GLU A 324 -9.17 23.62 -12.49
C GLU A 324 -8.11 24.26 -11.59
N VAL A 325 -7.41 25.31 -12.07
CA VAL A 325 -6.42 26.04 -11.28
C VAL A 325 -7.05 26.59 -10.00
N SER A 326 -8.24 27.18 -10.08
CA SER A 326 -8.95 27.70 -8.91
C SER A 326 -9.24 26.59 -7.88
N VAL A 327 -9.71 25.42 -8.32
CA VAL A 327 -9.97 24.28 -7.43
C VAL A 327 -8.67 23.76 -6.80
N ILE A 328 -7.58 23.63 -7.57
CA ILE A 328 -6.28 23.17 -7.08
C ILE A 328 -5.72 24.10 -6.00
N GLN A 329 -5.82 25.41 -6.21
CA GLN A 329 -5.40 26.44 -5.25
C GLN A 329 -6.27 26.40 -3.99
N GLN A 330 -7.60 26.35 -4.13
CA GLN A 330 -8.52 26.27 -2.98
C GLN A 330 -8.29 25.04 -2.10
N MET A 331 -7.92 23.91 -2.71
CA MET A 331 -7.65 22.67 -1.98
C MET A 331 -6.20 22.56 -1.46
N GLY A 332 -5.33 23.51 -1.81
CA GLY A 332 -3.94 23.53 -1.34
C GLY A 332 -3.04 22.50 -2.01
N PHE A 333 -3.31 22.10 -3.27
CA PHE A 333 -2.46 21.14 -4.00
C PHE A 333 -1.53 21.69 -5.10
N PRO A 334 -1.19 22.99 -5.17
CA PRO A 334 -0.36 23.49 -6.27
C PRO A 334 1.06 22.91 -6.26
N GLY A 335 1.68 22.81 -5.08
CA GLY A 335 3.01 22.20 -4.92
C GLY A 335 3.04 20.74 -5.37
N TYR A 336 1.97 19.99 -5.12
CA TYR A 336 1.85 18.60 -5.57
C TYR A 336 1.92 18.49 -7.10
N PHE A 337 1.12 19.28 -7.83
CA PHE A 337 1.14 19.29 -9.29
C PHE A 337 2.51 19.68 -9.84
N LEU A 338 3.16 20.67 -9.24
CA LEU A 338 4.49 21.12 -9.66
C LEU A 338 5.57 20.05 -9.44
N ILE A 339 5.54 19.35 -8.31
CA ILE A 339 6.45 18.23 -8.02
C ILE A 339 6.26 17.10 -9.04
N VAL A 340 5.00 16.75 -9.35
CA VAL A 340 4.69 15.70 -10.33
C VAL A 340 5.15 16.09 -11.73
N ALA A 341 4.87 17.32 -12.17
CA ALA A 341 5.32 17.85 -13.44
C ALA A 341 6.85 17.82 -13.55
N ASP A 342 7.53 18.18 -12.48
CA ASP A 342 8.98 18.29 -12.44
C ASP A 342 9.70 16.97 -12.68
N PHE A 343 9.38 15.91 -11.93
CA PHE A 343 10.06 14.63 -12.13
C PHE A 343 9.66 13.95 -13.44
N ILE A 344 8.43 14.15 -13.94
CA ILE A 344 7.99 13.64 -15.25
C ILE A 344 8.75 14.36 -16.37
N GLN A 345 8.86 15.68 -16.30
CA GLN A 345 9.58 16.45 -17.30
C GLN A 345 11.07 16.13 -17.27
N TRP A 346 11.65 15.96 -16.08
CA TRP A 346 13.02 15.49 -15.95
C TRP A 346 13.21 14.11 -16.60
N ALA A 347 12.31 13.17 -16.34
CA ALA A 347 12.36 11.83 -16.93
C ALA A 347 12.32 11.89 -18.47
N LYS A 348 11.35 12.62 -19.04
CA LYS A 348 11.24 12.85 -20.49
C LYS A 348 12.52 13.47 -21.07
N ASN A 349 13.11 14.46 -20.41
CA ASN A 349 14.32 15.15 -20.87
C ASN A 349 15.61 14.30 -20.73
N ASN A 350 15.60 13.26 -19.90
CA ASN A 350 16.77 12.41 -19.61
C ASN A 350 16.65 11.00 -20.22
N GLY A 351 15.75 10.82 -21.20
CA GLY A 351 15.57 9.57 -21.93
C GLY A 351 14.96 8.45 -21.10
N VAL A 352 14.19 8.79 -20.07
CA VAL A 352 13.37 7.86 -19.28
C VAL A 352 11.94 7.90 -19.81
N PRO A 353 11.46 6.84 -20.48
CA PRO A 353 10.08 6.76 -20.96
C PRO A 353 9.08 6.86 -19.81
N VAL A 354 8.05 7.68 -20.02
CA VAL A 354 6.93 7.88 -19.09
C VAL A 354 5.65 7.51 -19.83
N GLY A 355 4.76 6.80 -19.16
CA GLY A 355 3.43 6.47 -19.69
C GLY A 355 2.56 7.72 -19.83
N PRO A 356 1.43 7.61 -20.56
CA PRO A 356 0.56 8.75 -20.85
C PRO A 356 -0.23 9.29 -19.63
N GLY A 357 -0.02 8.71 -18.45
CA GLY A 357 -0.75 8.93 -17.20
C GLY A 357 -1.60 7.71 -16.80
N ARG A 358 -1.96 7.57 -15.52
CA ARG A 358 -2.87 6.51 -15.04
C ARG A 358 -3.93 7.10 -14.10
N GLY A 359 -4.97 6.30 -13.85
CA GLY A 359 -6.03 6.64 -12.92
C GLY A 359 -6.91 7.74 -13.47
N SER A 360 -7.40 8.61 -12.59
CA SER A 360 -8.22 9.76 -13.00
C SER A 360 -7.39 10.98 -13.42
N GLY A 361 -6.06 10.97 -13.26
CA GLY A 361 -5.20 12.14 -13.54
C GLY A 361 -5.30 12.64 -14.98
N ALA A 362 -5.55 11.75 -15.95
CA ALA A 362 -5.76 12.11 -17.35
C ALA A 362 -7.02 12.97 -17.60
N GLY A 363 -7.91 13.11 -16.62
CA GLY A 363 -9.06 14.03 -16.70
C GLY A 363 -8.75 15.50 -16.38
N SER A 364 -7.50 15.84 -16.00
CA SER A 364 -7.11 17.22 -15.68
C SER A 364 -6.45 17.90 -16.87
N LEU A 365 -7.01 19.03 -17.29
CA LEU A 365 -6.38 19.91 -18.27
C LEU A 365 -5.10 20.56 -17.73
N VAL A 366 -5.04 20.86 -16.43
CA VAL A 366 -3.80 21.34 -15.79
C VAL A 366 -2.70 20.29 -15.89
N ALA A 367 -3.02 19.00 -15.64
CA ALA A 367 -2.04 17.92 -15.81
C ALA A 367 -1.56 17.78 -17.25
N TYR A 368 -2.46 17.90 -18.23
CA TYR A 368 -2.11 17.87 -19.64
C TYR A 368 -1.23 19.06 -20.06
N ALA A 369 -1.55 20.26 -19.58
CA ALA A 369 -0.80 21.49 -19.82
C ALA A 369 0.62 21.42 -19.23
N LEU A 370 0.76 20.87 -18.02
CA LEU A 370 2.05 20.66 -17.35
C LEU A 370 2.82 19.44 -17.89
N ARG A 371 2.34 18.78 -18.95
CA ARG A 371 2.92 17.56 -19.55
C ARG A 371 3.04 16.38 -18.58
N ILE A 372 2.25 16.37 -17.51
CA ILE A 372 2.06 15.23 -16.60
C ILE A 372 1.36 14.09 -17.36
N THR A 373 0.31 14.43 -18.10
CA THR A 373 -0.41 13.50 -18.98
C THR A 373 -0.26 13.92 -20.44
N ASP A 374 -0.45 12.96 -21.35
CA ASP A 374 -0.27 13.17 -22.80
C ASP A 374 -1.57 13.03 -23.60
N LEU A 375 -2.71 12.82 -22.93
CA LEU A 375 -4.03 12.72 -23.55
C LEU A 375 -4.83 14.01 -23.34
N ASP A 376 -5.43 14.56 -24.41
CA ASP A 376 -6.30 15.74 -24.32
C ASP A 376 -7.62 15.37 -23.61
N PRO A 377 -7.89 15.90 -22.40
CA PRO A 377 -9.10 15.56 -21.66
C PRO A 377 -10.38 16.09 -22.32
N ILE A 378 -10.33 17.20 -23.07
CA ILE A 378 -11.52 17.77 -23.70
C ILE A 378 -11.89 16.93 -24.93
N GLY A 379 -10.93 16.67 -25.82
CA GLY A 379 -11.15 15.83 -27.01
C GLY A 379 -11.63 14.41 -26.69
N ASN A 380 -11.25 13.86 -25.53
CA ASN A 380 -11.60 12.49 -25.10
C ASN A 380 -12.78 12.45 -24.10
N GLY A 381 -13.41 13.59 -23.77
CA GLY A 381 -14.54 13.66 -22.84
C GLY A 381 -14.20 13.20 -21.41
N LEU A 382 -13.01 13.51 -20.92
CA LEU A 382 -12.53 13.14 -19.58
C LEU A 382 -12.86 14.21 -18.55
N LEU A 383 -13.12 13.80 -17.30
CA LEU A 383 -13.62 14.69 -16.25
C LEU A 383 -12.61 14.92 -15.11
N PHE A 384 -12.23 16.18 -14.90
CA PHE A 384 -11.44 16.66 -13.76
C PHE A 384 -12.08 16.36 -12.40
N GLU A 385 -13.39 16.53 -12.25
CA GLU A 385 -14.06 16.34 -10.96
C GLU A 385 -14.05 14.86 -10.52
N ARG A 386 -13.81 13.95 -11.47
CA ARG A 386 -13.54 12.54 -11.17
C ARG A 386 -12.12 12.32 -10.61
N PHE A 387 -11.19 13.22 -10.91
CA PHE A 387 -9.84 13.27 -10.35
C PHE A 387 -9.79 14.01 -9.03
N LEU A 388 -10.20 15.28 -9.04
CA LEU A 388 -10.16 16.18 -7.88
C LEU A 388 -11.53 16.84 -7.72
N ASN A 389 -12.24 16.45 -6.66
CA ASN A 389 -13.60 16.91 -6.38
C ASN A 389 -13.58 18.01 -5.31
N PRO A 390 -13.98 19.26 -5.61
CA PRO A 390 -13.97 20.35 -4.62
C PRO A 390 -14.93 20.11 -3.44
N GLU A 391 -15.99 19.32 -3.63
CA GLU A 391 -16.94 18.97 -2.57
C GLU A 391 -16.38 17.89 -1.62
N ARG A 392 -15.15 17.40 -1.86
CA ARG A 392 -14.46 16.43 -1.03
C ARG A 392 -12.95 16.70 -0.98
N VAL A 393 -12.46 17.08 0.19
CA VAL A 393 -11.01 17.12 0.42
C VAL A 393 -10.46 15.69 0.43
N SER A 394 -9.78 15.30 -0.64
CA SER A 394 -8.98 14.08 -0.74
C SER A 394 -7.72 14.34 -1.54
N MET A 395 -6.64 13.67 -1.18
CA MET A 395 -5.37 13.79 -1.88
C MET A 395 -5.51 13.36 -3.36
N PRO A 396 -5.04 14.19 -4.32
CA PRO A 396 -4.88 13.77 -5.70
C PRO A 396 -3.77 12.72 -5.80
N ASP A 397 -3.96 11.74 -6.68
CA ASP A 397 -3.01 10.63 -6.89
C ASP A 397 -2.74 10.46 -8.39
N PHE A 398 -1.63 11.03 -8.85
CA PHE A 398 -1.08 10.75 -10.18
C PHE A 398 -0.28 9.45 -10.07
N ASP A 399 -0.92 8.34 -10.41
CA ASP A 399 -0.21 7.09 -10.68
C ASP A 399 0.66 7.31 -11.93
N VAL A 400 1.99 7.21 -11.81
CA VAL A 400 2.92 7.46 -12.93
C VAL A 400 3.66 6.18 -13.31
N ASP A 401 3.52 5.81 -14.59
CA ASP A 401 4.21 4.67 -15.16
C ASP A 401 5.57 5.13 -15.74
N PHE A 402 6.67 4.53 -15.31
CA PHE A 402 8.00 4.67 -15.90
C PHE A 402 8.42 3.36 -16.55
N CYS A 403 9.40 3.39 -17.45
CA CYS A 403 10.02 2.14 -17.88
C CYS A 403 10.70 1.43 -16.70
N MET A 404 10.63 0.10 -16.69
CA MET A 404 11.08 -0.72 -15.56
C MET A 404 12.56 -0.51 -15.22
N ASP A 405 13.40 -0.37 -16.25
CA ASP A 405 14.86 -0.38 -16.15
C ASP A 405 15.44 0.96 -15.68
N GLN A 406 14.72 2.07 -15.89
CA GLN A 406 15.22 3.41 -15.61
C GLN A 406 14.45 4.13 -14.50
N ARG A 407 13.46 3.48 -13.87
CA ARG A 407 12.67 4.09 -12.78
C ARG A 407 13.56 4.57 -11.63
N ASP A 408 14.62 3.83 -11.31
CA ASP A 408 15.51 4.14 -10.18
C ASP A 408 16.30 5.44 -10.43
N ARG A 409 16.52 5.83 -11.69
CA ARG A 409 17.10 7.14 -12.05
C ARG A 409 16.18 8.30 -11.63
N VAL A 410 14.86 8.12 -11.74
CA VAL A 410 13.86 9.12 -11.33
C VAL A 410 13.81 9.22 -9.81
N ILE A 411 13.84 8.08 -9.12
CA ILE A 411 13.92 8.04 -7.64
C ILE A 411 15.17 8.79 -7.17
N GLN A 412 16.32 8.52 -7.81
CA GLN A 412 17.58 9.18 -7.51
C GLN A 412 17.52 10.70 -7.74
N TYR A 413 16.92 11.15 -8.86
CA TYR A 413 16.71 12.57 -9.13
C TYR A 413 15.87 13.25 -8.04
N VAL A 414 14.74 12.62 -7.66
CA VAL A 414 13.86 13.15 -6.62
C VAL A 414 14.61 13.21 -5.28
N ALA A 415 15.38 12.18 -4.94
CA ALA A 415 16.19 12.16 -3.72
C ALA A 415 17.28 13.25 -3.71
N ASP A 416 17.96 13.49 -4.83
CA ASP A 416 18.99 14.52 -4.93
C ASP A 416 18.41 15.94 -4.93
N LYS A 417 17.20 16.13 -5.50
CA LYS A 417 16.54 17.44 -5.59
C LYS A 417 15.82 17.84 -4.30
N TYR A 418 15.08 16.92 -3.69
CA TYR A 418 14.23 17.19 -2.51
C TYR A 418 14.90 16.80 -1.19
N GLY A 419 16.07 16.17 -1.22
CA GLY A 419 16.86 15.77 -0.05
C GLY A 419 16.76 14.26 0.22
N ARG A 420 17.92 13.59 0.33
CA ARG A 420 17.99 12.13 0.51
C ARG A 420 17.38 11.66 1.83
N ASP A 421 17.45 12.48 2.87
CA ASP A 421 16.85 12.24 4.17
C ASP A 421 15.32 12.49 4.19
N ARG A 422 14.78 13.13 3.15
CA ARG A 422 13.36 13.49 3.01
C ARG A 422 12.60 12.63 2.01
N VAL A 423 13.33 11.86 1.19
CA VAL A 423 12.79 10.97 0.16
C VAL A 423 13.07 9.53 0.56
N GLY A 424 12.06 8.68 0.40
CA GLY A 424 12.18 7.27 0.68
C GLY A 424 11.16 6.45 -0.10
N GLN A 425 11.39 5.16 -0.22
CA GLN A 425 10.41 4.22 -0.74
C GLN A 425 9.51 3.72 0.38
N ILE A 426 8.38 3.12 0.03
CA ILE A 426 7.39 2.62 0.99
C ILE A 426 7.64 1.13 1.22
N ILE A 427 7.52 0.64 2.46
CA ILE A 427 7.59 -0.81 2.73
C ILE A 427 6.33 -1.54 2.26
N THR A 428 6.50 -2.80 1.96
CA THR A 428 5.41 -3.76 1.79
C THR A 428 5.70 -5.01 2.62
N PHE A 429 4.64 -5.67 3.06
CA PHE A 429 4.74 -6.89 3.87
C PHE A 429 4.26 -8.07 3.06
N GLY A 430 5.15 -9.03 2.81
CA GLY A 430 4.76 -10.32 2.24
C GLY A 430 4.03 -11.14 3.30
N THR A 431 2.76 -11.48 3.07
CA THR A 431 1.96 -12.27 4.03
C THR A 431 1.96 -13.77 3.72
N MET A 432 1.69 -14.58 4.75
CA MET A 432 1.54 -16.03 4.63
C MET A 432 0.19 -16.38 3.98
N LYS A 433 0.16 -16.42 2.64
CA LYS A 433 -1.06 -16.78 1.86
C LYS A 433 -1.42 -18.26 2.02
N ALA A 434 -2.70 -18.60 1.89
CA ALA A 434 -3.28 -19.96 2.04
C ALA A 434 -2.38 -21.12 1.53
N ARG A 435 -1.99 -21.10 0.25
CA ARG A 435 -1.13 -22.14 -0.33
C ARG A 435 0.30 -22.13 0.20
N ALA A 436 0.83 -20.95 0.51
CA ALA A 436 2.20 -20.79 0.99
C ALA A 436 2.32 -21.25 2.44
N VAL A 437 1.36 -20.89 3.30
CA VAL A 437 1.35 -21.28 4.71
C VAL A 437 1.22 -22.80 4.87
N VAL A 438 0.39 -23.47 4.05
CA VAL A 438 0.30 -24.95 4.03
C VAL A 438 1.67 -25.58 3.73
N ARG A 439 2.42 -25.01 2.78
CA ARG A 439 3.77 -25.47 2.43
C ARG A 439 4.79 -25.21 3.54
N ASP A 440 4.78 -24.02 4.12
CA ASP A 440 5.72 -23.65 5.18
C ASP A 440 5.51 -24.51 6.44
N VAL A 441 4.25 -24.71 6.86
CA VAL A 441 3.90 -25.52 8.04
C VAL A 441 4.20 -26.99 7.79
N GLY A 442 3.83 -27.54 6.63
CA GLY A 442 4.13 -28.94 6.29
C GLY A 442 5.63 -29.22 6.29
N ARG A 443 6.46 -28.28 5.80
CA ARG A 443 7.92 -28.40 5.87
C ARG A 443 8.42 -28.45 7.32
N VAL A 444 7.89 -27.61 8.20
CA VAL A 444 8.32 -27.53 9.61
C VAL A 444 7.84 -28.73 10.43
N LEU A 445 6.71 -29.33 10.08
CA LEU A 445 6.24 -30.61 10.62
C LEU A 445 7.03 -31.82 10.09
N GLY A 446 7.96 -31.63 9.14
CA GLY A 446 8.76 -32.71 8.57
C GLY A 446 8.02 -33.56 7.53
N LEU A 447 6.87 -33.08 7.00
CA LEU A 447 6.09 -33.81 6.01
C LEU A 447 6.75 -33.76 4.61
N PRO A 448 6.64 -34.84 3.81
CA PRO A 448 7.24 -34.87 2.47
C PRO A 448 6.68 -33.78 1.53
N TYR A 449 7.55 -33.11 0.77
CA TYR A 449 7.15 -32.02 -0.14
C TYR A 449 6.01 -32.41 -1.10
N GLY A 450 6.07 -33.62 -1.69
CA GLY A 450 5.04 -34.09 -2.62
C GLY A 450 3.65 -34.22 -1.97
N PHE A 451 3.60 -34.67 -0.72
CA PHE A 451 2.36 -34.75 0.07
C PHE A 451 1.79 -33.36 0.34
N VAL A 452 2.64 -32.42 0.76
CA VAL A 452 2.24 -31.05 1.09
C VAL A 452 1.83 -30.26 -0.15
N ASP A 453 2.51 -30.44 -1.29
CA ASP A 453 2.14 -29.77 -2.54
C ASP A 453 0.80 -30.27 -3.11
N GLN A 454 0.47 -31.55 -2.92
CA GLN A 454 -0.86 -32.08 -3.24
C GLN A 454 -1.94 -31.37 -2.41
N LEU A 455 -1.75 -31.21 -1.10
CA LEU A 455 -2.68 -30.47 -0.24
C LEU A 455 -2.80 -29.00 -0.66
N ALA A 456 -1.66 -28.33 -0.91
CA ALA A 456 -1.66 -26.93 -1.33
C ALA A 456 -2.38 -26.70 -2.67
N LYS A 457 -2.39 -27.69 -3.58
CA LYS A 457 -3.11 -27.63 -4.86
C LYS A 457 -4.63 -27.78 -4.72
N LEU A 458 -5.12 -28.37 -3.62
CA LEU A 458 -6.56 -28.47 -3.33
C LEU A 458 -7.17 -27.13 -2.89
N VAL A 459 -6.35 -26.16 -2.46
CA VAL A 459 -6.77 -24.79 -2.20
C VAL A 459 -6.97 -24.09 -3.54
N PRO A 460 -8.16 -23.55 -3.86
CA PRO A 460 -8.41 -22.88 -5.15
C PRO A 460 -7.50 -21.68 -5.42
N GLY A 461 -7.38 -21.31 -6.69
CA GLY A 461 -6.46 -20.26 -7.17
C GLY A 461 -7.04 -18.85 -7.20
N ASP A 462 -8.25 -18.67 -6.66
CA ASP A 462 -9.01 -17.42 -6.80
C ASP A 462 -8.40 -16.26 -6.01
N LEU A 463 -8.62 -15.05 -6.50
CA LEU A 463 -8.14 -13.83 -5.86
C LEU A 463 -8.82 -13.68 -4.48
N GLY A 464 -8.02 -13.58 -3.41
CA GLY A 464 -8.53 -13.45 -2.04
C GLY A 464 -9.04 -14.76 -1.43
N MET A 465 -8.60 -15.91 -1.95
CA MET A 465 -8.83 -17.22 -1.34
C MET A 465 -8.15 -17.32 0.05
N THR A 466 -8.86 -17.93 0.99
CA THR A 466 -8.42 -18.17 2.38
C THR A 466 -8.59 -19.65 2.71
N LEU A 467 -7.87 -20.19 3.68
CA LEU A 467 -8.01 -21.59 4.10
C LEU A 467 -9.44 -21.91 4.58
N ALA A 468 -10.09 -20.99 5.30
CA ALA A 468 -11.48 -21.16 5.73
C ALA A 468 -12.43 -21.37 4.54
N LYS A 469 -12.39 -20.48 3.54
CA LYS A 469 -13.16 -20.64 2.29
C LYS A 469 -12.78 -21.89 1.50
N ALA A 470 -11.48 -22.22 1.43
CA ALA A 470 -11.03 -23.42 0.73
C ALA A 470 -11.60 -24.70 1.35
N LEU A 471 -11.74 -24.74 2.68
CA LEU A 471 -12.41 -25.84 3.39
C LEU A 471 -13.93 -25.88 3.14
N GLU A 472 -14.55 -24.74 2.86
CA GLU A 472 -15.97 -24.65 2.47
C GLU A 472 -16.20 -25.13 1.03
N GLU A 473 -15.29 -24.79 0.11
CA GLU A 473 -15.43 -25.05 -1.34
C GLU A 473 -14.85 -26.41 -1.78
N SER A 474 -13.80 -26.89 -1.13
CA SER A 474 -13.10 -28.13 -1.51
C SER A 474 -13.50 -29.29 -0.59
N GLU A 475 -14.41 -30.14 -1.08
CA GLU A 475 -14.85 -31.35 -0.35
C GLU A 475 -13.67 -32.29 -0.03
N GLU A 476 -12.72 -32.42 -0.95
CA GLU A 476 -11.53 -33.25 -0.80
C GLU A 476 -10.64 -32.74 0.35
N LEU A 477 -10.40 -31.44 0.43
CA LEU A 477 -9.58 -30.85 1.49
C LEU A 477 -10.21 -31.09 2.87
N ARG A 478 -11.54 -30.95 2.97
CA ARG A 478 -12.30 -31.20 4.19
C ARG A 478 -12.29 -32.68 4.60
N ARG A 479 -12.42 -33.59 3.63
CA ARG A 479 -12.33 -35.04 3.89
C ARG A 479 -10.98 -35.39 4.49
N ARG A 480 -9.89 -34.95 3.85
CA ARG A 480 -8.52 -35.22 4.33
C ARG A 480 -8.25 -34.61 5.70
N GLN A 481 -8.76 -33.40 6.00
CA GLN A 481 -8.69 -32.82 7.35
C GLN A 481 -9.37 -33.69 8.41
N THR A 482 -10.46 -34.38 8.05
CA THR A 482 -11.24 -35.19 9.01
C THR A 482 -10.65 -36.59 9.20
N GLU A 483 -10.11 -37.18 8.12
CA GLU A 483 -9.66 -38.57 8.08
C GLU A 483 -8.16 -38.75 8.40
N GLU A 484 -7.32 -37.72 8.18
CA GLU A 484 -5.87 -37.80 8.35
C GLU A 484 -5.41 -36.87 9.48
N ASP A 485 -4.86 -37.44 10.56
CA ASP A 485 -4.41 -36.68 11.74
C ASP A 485 -3.31 -35.67 11.38
N ASP A 486 -2.33 -36.04 10.54
CA ASP A 486 -1.26 -35.15 10.08
C ASP A 486 -1.80 -33.93 9.30
N VAL A 487 -2.88 -34.11 8.53
CA VAL A 487 -3.50 -33.04 7.76
C VAL A 487 -4.27 -32.10 8.69
N ARG A 488 -4.96 -32.64 9.69
CA ARG A 488 -5.65 -31.86 10.72
C ARG A 488 -4.68 -30.95 11.45
N ASP A 489 -3.59 -31.52 11.97
CA ASP A 489 -2.59 -30.77 12.75
C ASP A 489 -1.91 -29.68 11.90
N LEU A 490 -1.59 -29.99 10.64
CA LEU A 490 -1.07 -29.02 9.68
C LEU A 490 -2.05 -27.86 9.46
N LEU A 491 -3.32 -28.17 9.18
CA LEU A 491 -4.32 -27.15 8.86
C LEU A 491 -4.67 -26.29 10.08
N ASP A 492 -4.71 -26.87 11.28
CA ASP A 492 -4.97 -26.14 12.52
C ASP A 492 -3.88 -25.10 12.83
N ILE A 493 -2.61 -25.44 12.57
CA ILE A 493 -1.49 -24.49 12.65
C ILE A 493 -1.59 -23.47 11.51
N ALA A 494 -1.81 -23.93 10.28
CA ALA A 494 -1.84 -23.06 9.10
C ALA A 494 -2.95 -22.01 9.17
N LEU A 495 -4.13 -22.34 9.71
CA LEU A 495 -5.24 -21.42 9.93
C LEU A 495 -4.87 -20.28 10.90
N ARG A 496 -4.02 -20.54 11.90
CA ARG A 496 -3.56 -19.51 12.85
C ARG A 496 -2.47 -18.61 12.27
N LEU A 497 -1.68 -19.13 11.34
CA LEU A 497 -0.58 -18.39 10.70
C LEU A 497 -0.99 -17.70 9.39
N GLU A 498 -2.12 -18.06 8.80
CA GLU A 498 -2.62 -17.47 7.57
C GLU A 498 -2.80 -15.94 7.71
N GLY A 499 -2.28 -15.20 6.74
CA GLY A 499 -2.41 -13.75 6.66
C GLY A 499 -1.42 -12.96 7.51
N LEU A 500 -0.63 -13.62 8.39
CA LEU A 500 0.41 -12.92 9.16
C LEU A 500 1.53 -12.39 8.24
N PRO A 501 2.12 -11.21 8.55
CA PRO A 501 3.32 -10.72 7.90
C PRO A 501 4.48 -11.71 8.07
N ARG A 502 5.13 -12.08 6.95
CA ARG A 502 6.26 -13.01 6.91
C ARG A 502 7.60 -12.30 6.84
N HIS A 503 7.71 -11.33 5.93
CA HIS A 503 8.93 -10.56 5.69
C HIS A 503 8.54 -9.15 5.23
N ALA A 504 9.45 -8.21 5.47
CA ALA A 504 9.39 -6.87 4.91
C ALA A 504 10.15 -6.81 3.58
N SER A 505 9.65 -6.03 2.64
CA SER A 505 10.34 -5.71 1.38
C SER A 505 9.96 -4.30 0.91
N THR A 506 10.65 -3.82 -0.11
CA THR A 506 10.40 -2.50 -0.68
C THR A 506 9.23 -2.55 -1.67
N HIS A 507 8.29 -1.61 -1.57
CA HIS A 507 7.16 -1.49 -2.49
C HIS A 507 7.68 -1.18 -3.90
N ALA A 508 7.16 -1.90 -4.90
CA ALA A 508 7.68 -1.86 -6.27
C ALA A 508 7.63 -0.48 -6.94
N GLY A 509 6.80 0.44 -6.44
CA GLY A 509 6.71 1.80 -6.97
C GLY A 509 6.38 2.89 -5.96
N GLY A 510 6.29 2.60 -4.66
CA GLY A 510 5.80 3.59 -3.70
C GLY A 510 6.95 4.48 -3.26
N VAL A 511 6.90 5.77 -3.55
CA VAL A 511 7.88 6.78 -3.12
C VAL A 511 7.16 7.80 -2.24
N VAL A 512 7.79 8.24 -1.17
CA VAL A 512 7.32 9.30 -0.29
C VAL A 512 8.28 10.47 -0.33
N ILE A 513 7.73 11.69 -0.32
CA ILE A 513 8.50 12.92 -0.18
C ILE A 513 7.94 13.68 1.02
N SER A 514 8.81 14.05 1.95
CA SER A 514 8.46 14.75 3.17
C SER A 514 9.06 16.17 3.18
N PRO A 515 8.38 17.18 3.75
CA PRO A 515 8.98 18.52 3.91
C PRO A 515 10.12 18.55 4.95
N GLU A 516 10.09 17.64 5.92
CA GLU A 516 11.10 17.46 6.97
C GLU A 516 11.77 16.07 6.86
N PRO A 517 12.93 15.81 7.49
CA PRO A 517 13.58 14.49 7.44
C PRO A 517 12.61 13.37 7.82
N LEU A 518 12.59 12.28 7.04
CA LEU A 518 11.63 11.18 7.23
C LEU A 518 11.73 10.57 8.62
N ALA A 519 12.95 10.38 9.13
CA ALA A 519 13.22 9.82 10.44
C ALA A 519 12.60 10.62 11.60
N ASP A 520 12.23 11.88 11.39
CA ASP A 520 11.57 12.73 12.39
C ASP A 520 10.05 12.48 12.45
N ARG A 521 9.48 11.92 11.37
CA ARG A 521 8.04 11.63 11.24
C ARG A 521 7.70 10.15 11.35
N LEU A 522 8.57 9.27 10.87
CA LEU A 522 8.41 7.82 10.90
C LEU A 522 9.77 7.12 10.85
N PRO A 523 9.89 5.90 11.42
CA PRO A 523 11.15 5.19 11.36
C PRO A 523 11.41 4.63 9.97
N LEU A 524 12.69 4.45 9.65
CA LEU A 524 13.18 3.91 8.39
C LEU A 524 13.61 2.43 8.55
N PHE A 525 13.55 1.73 7.42
CA PHE A 525 13.96 0.36 7.18
C PHE A 525 15.00 0.36 6.05
N ASN A 526 15.84 -0.67 6.04
CA ASN A 526 16.76 -0.96 4.95
C ASN A 526 16.65 -2.45 4.63
N ASP A 527 16.47 -2.79 3.36
CA ASP A 527 16.32 -4.16 2.89
C ASP A 527 17.66 -4.92 2.74
N GLY A 528 18.78 -4.27 3.10
CA GLY A 528 20.12 -4.84 3.08
C GLY A 528 20.78 -4.83 1.70
N SER A 529 20.16 -4.22 0.69
CA SER A 529 20.80 -4.03 -0.61
C SER A 529 21.91 -2.98 -0.54
N GLU A 530 23.09 -3.29 -1.11
CA GLU A 530 24.17 -2.31 -1.23
C GLU A 530 23.70 -1.11 -2.06
N GLY A 531 23.67 0.08 -1.45
CA GLY A 531 23.12 1.29 -2.07
C GLY A 531 21.60 1.43 -1.97
N GLY A 532 20.92 0.57 -1.20
CA GLY A 532 19.49 0.62 -0.95
C GLY A 532 19.04 1.96 -0.38
N GLY A 533 17.99 2.54 -0.96
CA GLY A 533 17.39 3.79 -0.52
C GLY A 533 16.68 3.66 0.83
N ASN A 534 16.32 4.81 1.43
CA ASN A 534 15.52 4.83 2.65
C ASN A 534 14.15 4.19 2.38
N VAL A 535 13.74 3.21 3.19
CA VAL A 535 12.39 2.62 3.11
C VAL A 535 11.61 3.01 4.36
N THR A 536 10.34 3.42 4.27
CA THR A 536 9.51 3.73 5.44
C THR A 536 9.18 2.46 6.20
N GLN A 537 9.14 2.43 7.53
CA GLN A 537 8.62 1.27 8.27
C GLN A 537 7.08 1.13 8.19
N LEU A 538 6.39 2.16 7.71
CA LEU A 538 4.94 2.17 7.55
C LEU A 538 4.58 1.85 6.11
N ASP A 539 3.57 0.99 5.91
CA ASP A 539 3.10 0.65 4.56
C ASP A 539 2.31 1.80 3.91
N LYS A 540 1.88 1.58 2.66
CA LYS A 540 1.18 2.58 1.83
C LYS A 540 0.01 3.25 2.56
N ASP A 541 -0.86 2.46 3.20
CA ASP A 541 -2.05 2.99 3.86
C ASP A 541 -1.70 3.77 5.12
N ASP A 542 -0.64 3.36 5.83
CA ASP A 542 -0.23 3.99 7.08
C ASP A 542 0.60 5.26 6.86
N VAL A 543 1.44 5.31 5.82
CA VAL A 543 2.15 6.53 5.39
C VAL A 543 1.15 7.62 4.99
N GLU A 544 0.10 7.26 4.24
CA GLU A 544 -0.95 8.22 3.84
C GLU A 544 -1.71 8.76 5.07
N LYS A 545 -2.04 7.88 6.04
CA LYS A 545 -2.68 8.31 7.30
C LYS A 545 -1.78 9.22 8.14
N MET A 546 -0.45 9.04 8.08
CA MET A 546 0.54 9.94 8.71
C MET A 546 0.65 11.30 7.99
N GLY A 547 -0.13 11.49 6.91
CA GLY A 547 -0.21 12.74 6.18
C GLY A 547 0.90 12.93 5.16
N LEU A 548 1.71 11.91 4.90
CA LEU A 548 2.78 12.00 3.91
C LEU A 548 2.22 11.72 2.52
N VAL A 549 2.75 12.46 1.55
CA VAL A 549 2.37 12.34 0.15
C VAL A 549 3.12 11.17 -0.47
N LYS A 550 2.37 10.21 -1.00
CA LYS A 550 2.92 9.13 -1.81
C LYS A 550 2.90 9.51 -3.29
N PHE A 551 3.88 8.99 -4.02
CA PHE A 551 3.95 9.01 -5.45
C PHE A 551 4.19 7.57 -5.91
N ASP A 552 3.32 7.06 -6.78
CA ASP A 552 3.44 5.70 -7.30
C ASP A 552 4.22 5.75 -8.63
N PHE A 553 5.49 5.31 -8.60
CA PHE A 553 6.43 5.16 -9.70
C PHE A 553 6.43 3.71 -10.17
N LEU A 554 5.45 3.31 -10.97
CA LEU A 554 5.32 1.93 -11.41
C LEU A 554 6.28 1.65 -12.57
N GLY A 555 7.00 0.53 -12.48
CA GLY A 555 7.77 0.00 -13.62
C GLY A 555 6.86 -0.73 -14.60
N LEU A 556 6.50 -0.09 -15.71
CA LEU A 556 5.74 -0.72 -16.79
C LEU A 556 6.68 -1.22 -17.88
N ARG A 557 6.84 -2.54 -17.97
CA ARG A 557 7.69 -3.21 -18.96
C ARG A 557 7.33 -2.85 -20.41
N THR A 558 6.05 -2.62 -20.70
CA THR A 558 5.60 -2.22 -22.04
C THR A 558 6.27 -0.92 -22.50
N LEU A 559 6.52 0.04 -21.60
CA LEU A 559 7.24 1.27 -21.94
C LEU A 559 8.70 0.98 -22.29
N THR A 560 9.34 0.01 -21.61
CA THR A 560 10.68 -0.48 -21.98
C THR A 560 10.67 -1.06 -23.39
N ILE A 561 9.68 -1.90 -23.72
CA ILE A 561 9.54 -2.51 -25.06
C ILE A 561 9.37 -1.43 -26.14
N ILE A 562 8.48 -0.46 -25.91
CA ILE A 562 8.24 0.64 -26.84
C ILE A 562 9.52 1.46 -27.06
N ASP A 563 10.22 1.83 -25.99
CA ASP A 563 11.46 2.61 -26.07
C ASP A 563 12.56 1.86 -26.84
N MET A 564 12.75 0.57 -26.55
CA MET A 564 13.69 -0.27 -27.29
C MET A 564 13.33 -0.35 -28.78
N ALA A 565 12.05 -0.59 -29.11
CA ALA A 565 11.58 -0.64 -30.49
C ALA A 565 11.84 0.69 -31.22
N ILE A 566 11.49 1.82 -30.61
CA ILE A 566 11.71 3.15 -31.19
C ILE A 566 13.21 3.44 -31.40
N LYS A 567 14.07 3.09 -30.43
CA LYS A 567 15.52 3.25 -30.56
C LYS A 567 16.08 2.43 -31.73
N LEU A 568 15.64 1.19 -31.90
CA LEU A 568 16.04 0.35 -33.03
C LEU A 568 15.54 0.92 -34.37
N ILE A 569 14.28 1.33 -34.45
CA ILE A 569 13.68 1.94 -35.65
C ILE A 569 14.44 3.21 -36.06
N ASN A 570 14.70 4.10 -35.11
CA ASN A 570 15.35 5.38 -35.37
C ASN A 570 16.85 5.24 -35.66
N ALA A 571 17.51 4.19 -35.17
CA ALA A 571 18.89 3.87 -35.54
C ALA A 571 19.00 3.38 -36.99
N ASP A 572 17.99 2.67 -37.50
CA ASP A 572 17.92 2.19 -38.89
C ASP A 572 17.42 3.26 -39.89
N ALA A 573 16.74 4.30 -39.40
CA ALA A 573 16.11 5.33 -40.24
C ALA A 573 17.07 6.02 -41.24
N PRO A 574 18.33 6.39 -40.88
CA PRO A 574 19.27 6.97 -41.84
C PRO A 574 19.68 6.02 -42.97
N ALA A 575 19.79 4.72 -42.68
CA ALA A 575 20.18 3.70 -43.66
C ALA A 575 19.04 3.39 -44.64
N THR A 576 17.79 3.56 -44.21
CA THR A 576 16.59 3.27 -45.01
C THR A 576 15.93 4.52 -45.60
N GLY A 577 16.45 5.72 -45.30
CA GLY A 577 15.88 7.00 -45.75
C GLY A 577 14.52 7.34 -45.13
N ARG A 578 14.18 6.73 -43.98
CA ARG A 578 12.90 6.94 -43.28
C ARG A 578 12.96 8.15 -42.35
N ALA A 579 11.82 8.77 -42.10
CA ALA A 579 11.70 9.77 -41.04
C ALA A 579 11.78 9.10 -39.66
N PRO A 580 12.42 9.74 -38.66
CA PRO A 580 12.39 9.26 -37.28
C PRO A 580 10.94 9.16 -36.77
N VAL A 581 10.64 8.08 -36.06
CA VAL A 581 9.35 7.85 -35.43
C VAL A 581 9.34 8.51 -34.05
N ASN A 582 8.30 9.30 -33.80
CA ASN A 582 7.98 9.85 -32.48
C ASN A 582 6.68 9.24 -31.97
N ILE A 583 6.77 8.46 -30.89
CA ILE A 583 5.63 7.72 -30.32
C ILE A 583 4.50 8.62 -29.83
N GLN A 584 4.80 9.87 -29.45
CA GLN A 584 3.82 10.82 -28.93
C GLN A 584 3.04 11.55 -30.03
N GLN A 585 3.43 11.38 -31.30
CA GLN A 585 2.84 12.06 -32.45
C GLN A 585 2.16 11.08 -33.43
N LEU A 586 1.84 9.87 -32.97
CA LEU A 586 1.17 8.88 -33.80
C LEU A 586 -0.29 9.30 -34.09
N PRO A 587 -0.78 9.11 -35.33
CA PRO A 587 -2.20 9.25 -35.62
C PRO A 587 -3.00 8.16 -34.90
N LEU A 588 -4.18 8.48 -34.37
CA LEU A 588 -5.04 7.53 -33.64
C LEU A 588 -6.08 6.82 -34.52
N ASP A 589 -6.07 7.09 -35.83
CA ASP A 589 -7.00 6.61 -36.85
C ASP A 589 -6.31 5.76 -37.95
N ASP A 590 -5.14 5.19 -37.66
CA ASP A 590 -4.35 4.45 -38.66
C ASP A 590 -5.00 3.12 -39.09
N ALA A 591 -5.33 3.03 -40.38
CA ALA A 591 -6.06 1.89 -40.93
C ALA A 591 -5.29 0.55 -40.82
N ALA A 592 -3.96 0.56 -40.94
CA ALA A 592 -3.15 -0.66 -40.85
C ALA A 592 -3.14 -1.22 -39.41
N THR A 593 -3.09 -0.33 -38.42
CA THR A 593 -3.19 -0.68 -37.00
C THR A 593 -4.53 -1.34 -36.69
N PHE A 594 -5.64 -0.75 -37.14
CA PHE A 594 -6.96 -1.37 -36.94
C PHE A 594 -7.14 -2.67 -37.73
N ALA A 595 -6.54 -2.80 -38.92
CA ALA A 595 -6.56 -4.05 -39.67
C ALA A 595 -5.89 -5.20 -38.88
N LEU A 596 -4.75 -4.93 -38.22
CA LEU A 596 -4.08 -5.89 -37.34
C LEU A 596 -4.94 -6.26 -36.12
N LEU A 597 -5.60 -5.28 -35.50
CA LEU A 597 -6.50 -5.56 -34.38
C LEU A 597 -7.70 -6.42 -34.83
N LYS A 598 -8.33 -6.09 -35.97
CA LYS A 598 -9.46 -6.84 -36.54
C LYS A 598 -9.11 -8.27 -36.95
N SER A 599 -7.87 -8.53 -37.38
CA SER A 599 -7.36 -9.87 -37.67
C SER A 599 -7.06 -10.69 -36.41
N THR A 600 -7.14 -10.07 -35.22
CA THR A 600 -6.90 -10.67 -33.90
C THR A 600 -5.46 -11.14 -33.67
N GLU A 601 -4.51 -10.58 -34.45
CA GLU A 601 -3.08 -10.82 -34.30
C GLU A 601 -2.49 -10.02 -33.12
N THR A 602 -3.15 -10.04 -31.97
CA THR A 602 -2.83 -9.21 -30.79
C THR A 602 -1.80 -9.83 -29.85
N ALA A 603 -1.05 -10.84 -30.29
CA ALA A 603 0.10 -11.34 -29.53
C ALA A 603 1.10 -10.20 -29.29
N ALA A 604 1.58 -10.05 -28.05
CA ALA A 604 2.44 -8.95 -27.59
C ALA A 604 1.82 -7.53 -27.69
N VAL A 605 0.54 -7.39 -28.06
CA VAL A 605 -0.18 -6.12 -27.97
C VAL A 605 -0.70 -5.95 -26.55
N PHE A 606 -0.26 -4.87 -25.91
CA PHE A 606 -0.50 -4.63 -24.50
C PHE A 606 -2.01 -4.66 -24.15
N GLN A 607 -2.35 -5.32 -23.04
CA GLN A 607 -3.73 -5.62 -22.56
C GLN A 607 -4.62 -6.46 -23.49
N LEU A 608 -4.27 -6.62 -24.77
CA LEU A 608 -5.11 -7.28 -25.78
C LEU A 608 -4.68 -8.72 -26.11
N GLU A 609 -3.77 -9.29 -25.33
CA GLU A 609 -3.10 -10.56 -25.65
C GLU A 609 -3.83 -11.84 -25.23
N SER A 610 -4.70 -11.78 -24.21
CA SER A 610 -5.32 -12.98 -23.63
C SER A 610 -6.31 -13.65 -24.58
N SER A 611 -6.52 -14.96 -24.44
CA SER A 611 -7.43 -15.73 -25.30
C SER A 611 -8.86 -15.18 -25.28
N GLY A 612 -9.39 -14.85 -24.09
CA GLY A 612 -10.72 -14.25 -23.96
C GLY A 612 -10.79 -12.84 -24.56
N MET A 613 -9.74 -12.02 -24.39
CA MET A 613 -9.71 -10.70 -25.01
C MET A 613 -9.63 -10.78 -26.53
N ARG A 614 -8.88 -11.75 -27.08
CA ARG A 614 -8.86 -12.03 -28.53
C ARG A 614 -10.22 -12.41 -29.08
N ASP A 615 -10.99 -13.25 -28.36
CA ASP A 615 -12.38 -13.54 -28.72
C ASP A 615 -13.23 -12.26 -28.74
N LEU A 616 -13.08 -11.41 -27.72
CA LEU A 616 -13.80 -10.15 -27.65
C LEU A 616 -13.43 -9.21 -28.81
N VAL A 617 -12.15 -9.02 -29.10
CA VAL A 617 -11.66 -8.23 -30.24
C VAL A 617 -12.23 -8.77 -31.56
N ARG A 618 -12.21 -10.10 -31.76
CA ARG A 618 -12.79 -10.74 -32.95
C ARG A 618 -14.26 -10.41 -33.12
N ARG A 619 -15.03 -10.47 -32.03
CA ARG A 619 -16.47 -10.22 -32.05
C ARG A 619 -16.80 -8.74 -32.18
N LEU A 620 -16.02 -7.86 -31.54
CA LEU A 620 -16.26 -6.42 -31.56
C LEU A 620 -15.85 -5.76 -32.89
N GLN A 621 -14.73 -6.20 -33.48
CA GLN A 621 -14.11 -5.57 -34.66
C GLN A 621 -13.82 -4.07 -34.42
N PRO A 622 -12.84 -3.71 -33.56
CA PRO A 622 -12.53 -2.32 -33.25
C PRO A 622 -12.04 -1.56 -34.49
N ASP A 623 -12.53 -0.35 -34.71
CA ASP A 623 -12.17 0.54 -35.83
C ASP A 623 -11.96 2.00 -35.46
N THR A 624 -12.14 2.33 -34.19
CA THR A 624 -11.86 3.64 -33.61
C THR A 624 -11.04 3.49 -32.35
N PHE A 625 -10.38 4.57 -31.93
CA PHE A 625 -9.63 4.57 -30.67
C PHE A 625 -10.56 4.31 -29.48
N GLU A 626 -11.76 4.87 -29.51
CA GLU A 626 -12.82 4.71 -28.52
C GLU A 626 -13.23 3.24 -28.32
N ASP A 627 -13.19 2.41 -29.37
CA ASP A 627 -13.42 0.97 -29.22
C ASP A 627 -12.33 0.27 -28.40
N ILE A 628 -11.08 0.72 -28.51
CA ILE A 628 -9.97 0.18 -27.70
C ILE A 628 -10.19 0.60 -26.24
N VAL A 629 -10.60 1.84 -26.00
CA VAL A 629 -10.99 2.32 -24.67
C VAL A 629 -12.12 1.45 -24.08
N ALA A 630 -13.11 1.10 -24.91
CA ALA A 630 -14.23 0.24 -24.50
C ALA A 630 -13.81 -1.21 -24.25
N LEU A 631 -12.93 -1.80 -25.08
CA LEU A 631 -12.43 -3.17 -24.90
C LEU A 631 -11.83 -3.39 -23.51
N VAL A 632 -10.99 -2.45 -23.07
CA VAL A 632 -10.34 -2.50 -21.76
C VAL A 632 -11.37 -2.41 -20.62
N ALA A 633 -12.44 -1.64 -20.80
CA ALA A 633 -13.51 -1.52 -19.82
C ALA A 633 -14.45 -2.75 -19.78
N LEU A 634 -14.75 -3.33 -20.94
CA LEU A 634 -15.75 -4.39 -21.14
C LEU A 634 -15.23 -5.80 -20.77
N PHE A 635 -13.94 -6.09 -20.91
CA PHE A 635 -13.39 -7.42 -20.66
C PHE A 635 -13.23 -7.73 -19.17
N ARG A 636 -14.35 -7.82 -18.45
CA ARG A 636 -14.43 -8.08 -17.02
C ARG A 636 -15.58 -9.05 -16.72
N PRO A 637 -15.50 -9.86 -15.63
CA PRO A 637 -16.53 -10.86 -15.32
C PRO A 637 -17.95 -10.29 -15.25
N GLY A 638 -18.12 -9.11 -14.64
CA GLY A 638 -19.43 -8.45 -14.50
C GLY A 638 -20.10 -8.11 -15.85
N PRO A 639 -19.48 -7.24 -16.68
CA PRO A 639 -19.99 -6.94 -18.01
C PRO A 639 -20.26 -8.18 -18.87
N LEU A 640 -19.35 -9.17 -18.87
CA LEU A 640 -19.50 -10.41 -19.65
C LEU A 640 -20.70 -11.26 -19.21
N GLN A 641 -20.97 -11.36 -17.91
CA GLN A 641 -22.09 -12.14 -17.38
C GLN A 641 -23.45 -11.43 -17.50
N SER A 642 -23.44 -10.10 -17.59
CA SER A 642 -24.66 -9.28 -17.62
C SER A 642 -25.33 -9.18 -19.00
N GLY A 643 -24.71 -9.70 -20.06
CA GLY A 643 -25.15 -9.49 -21.46
C GLY A 643 -24.79 -8.12 -22.04
N MET A 644 -24.21 -7.22 -21.25
CA MET A 644 -23.82 -5.85 -21.68
C MET A 644 -22.88 -5.86 -22.88
N VAL A 645 -21.92 -6.80 -22.91
CA VAL A 645 -20.95 -6.92 -23.99
C VAL A 645 -21.63 -7.33 -25.31
N ASP A 646 -22.62 -8.22 -25.23
CA ASP A 646 -23.36 -8.71 -26.39
C ASP A 646 -24.22 -7.59 -26.99
N ASP A 647 -24.89 -6.81 -26.13
CA ASP A 647 -25.67 -5.64 -26.54
C ASP A 647 -24.78 -4.57 -27.21
N PHE A 648 -23.61 -4.28 -26.63
CA PHE A 648 -22.64 -3.34 -27.20
C PHE A 648 -22.25 -3.75 -28.63
N ILE A 649 -21.86 -5.01 -28.81
CA ILE A 649 -21.44 -5.55 -30.13
C ILE A 649 -22.61 -5.56 -31.12
N ALA A 650 -23.80 -5.98 -30.68
CA ALA A 650 -24.98 -6.05 -31.53
C ALA A 650 -25.38 -4.65 -32.03
N ARG A 651 -25.34 -3.63 -31.17
CA ARG A 651 -25.63 -2.25 -31.54
C ARG A 651 -24.58 -1.66 -32.47
N LYS A 652 -23.29 -1.88 -32.17
CA LYS A 652 -22.19 -1.47 -33.04
C LYS A 652 -22.35 -2.01 -34.46
N HIS A 653 -22.70 -3.29 -34.61
CA HIS A 653 -22.86 -3.94 -35.92
C HIS A 653 -24.23 -3.70 -36.57
N GLY A 654 -25.09 -2.85 -35.99
CA GLY A 654 -26.43 -2.58 -36.50
C GLY A 654 -27.39 -3.78 -36.42
N LYS A 655 -27.06 -4.82 -35.64
CA LYS A 655 -27.92 -5.99 -35.37
C LYS A 655 -28.99 -5.68 -34.31
N ALA A 656 -28.77 -4.64 -33.52
CA ALA A 656 -29.73 -4.07 -32.57
C ALA A 656 -29.79 -2.55 -32.73
N GLN A 657 -30.94 -1.94 -32.46
CA GLN A 657 -31.10 -0.50 -32.56
C GLN A 657 -30.43 0.22 -31.38
N VAL A 658 -29.63 1.25 -31.66
CA VAL A 658 -29.15 2.18 -30.62
C VAL A 658 -30.34 2.99 -30.12
N THR A 659 -30.66 2.82 -28.84
CA THR A 659 -31.80 3.48 -28.18
C THR A 659 -31.31 4.28 -26.99
N PHE A 660 -31.82 5.50 -26.86
CA PHE A 660 -31.55 6.38 -25.72
C PHE A 660 -32.87 6.61 -24.97
N LEU A 661 -32.83 6.50 -23.64
CA LEU A 661 -34.01 6.76 -22.82
C LEU A 661 -34.43 8.23 -22.84
N HIS A 662 -33.51 9.14 -23.20
CA HIS A 662 -33.76 10.57 -23.37
C HIS A 662 -32.84 11.15 -24.46
N PRO A 663 -33.29 12.10 -25.30
CA PRO A 663 -32.46 12.72 -26.33
C PRO A 663 -31.15 13.34 -25.81
N ASP A 664 -31.19 13.98 -24.64
CA ASP A 664 -30.02 14.60 -24.02
C ASP A 664 -28.94 13.61 -23.55
N LEU A 665 -29.25 12.30 -23.53
CA LEU A 665 -28.25 11.26 -23.28
C LEU A 665 -27.48 10.87 -24.54
N ALA A 666 -27.98 11.21 -25.74
CA ALA A 666 -27.32 10.82 -26.98
C ALA A 666 -25.87 11.35 -27.05
N PRO A 667 -25.56 12.63 -26.79
CA PRO A 667 -24.18 13.12 -26.84
C PRO A 667 -23.22 12.46 -25.85
N ILE A 668 -23.75 11.84 -24.78
CA ILE A 668 -22.95 11.20 -23.72
C ILE A 668 -22.70 9.72 -24.04
N LEU A 669 -23.68 9.06 -24.64
CA LEU A 669 -23.68 7.60 -24.83
C LEU A 669 -23.46 7.18 -26.30
N ASP A 670 -23.34 8.10 -27.24
CA ASP A 670 -23.14 7.79 -28.67
C ASP A 670 -21.85 6.98 -28.89
N GLU A 671 -20.77 7.39 -28.24
CA GLU A 671 -19.46 6.71 -28.28
C GLU A 671 -19.50 5.26 -27.76
N THR A 672 -20.53 4.89 -27.01
CA THR A 672 -20.74 3.55 -26.47
C THR A 672 -22.05 2.93 -26.96
N TYR A 673 -22.55 3.39 -28.11
CA TYR A 673 -23.73 2.84 -28.78
C TYR A 673 -24.97 2.77 -27.84
N GLY A 674 -25.15 3.78 -26.99
CA GLY A 674 -26.25 3.87 -26.04
C GLY A 674 -26.12 2.98 -24.80
N VAL A 675 -24.95 2.37 -24.55
CA VAL A 675 -24.68 1.55 -23.35
C VAL A 675 -23.87 2.36 -22.35
N ILE A 676 -24.24 2.35 -21.07
CA ILE A 676 -23.46 3.02 -20.02
C ILE A 676 -22.27 2.12 -19.66
N VAL A 677 -21.07 2.50 -20.07
CA VAL A 677 -19.82 1.74 -19.82
C VAL A 677 -18.95 2.47 -18.80
N TYR A 678 -18.96 3.81 -18.83
CA TYR A 678 -18.03 4.63 -18.05
C TYR A 678 -18.68 5.28 -16.83
N GLN A 679 -17.88 5.51 -15.79
CA GLN A 679 -18.27 6.26 -14.60
C GLN A 679 -18.56 7.73 -14.94
N GLU A 680 -17.81 8.29 -15.87
CA GLU A 680 -17.94 9.65 -16.37
C GLU A 680 -19.27 9.85 -17.09
N GLN A 681 -19.77 8.83 -17.80
CA GLN A 681 -21.09 8.85 -18.44
C GLN A 681 -22.22 8.91 -17.41
N VAL A 682 -22.10 8.19 -16.29
CA VAL A 682 -23.04 8.29 -15.15
C VAL A 682 -23.03 9.71 -14.59
N MET A 683 -21.85 10.30 -14.42
CA MET A 683 -21.72 11.66 -13.89
C MET A 683 -22.33 12.71 -14.83
N GLN A 684 -22.03 12.64 -16.13
CA GLN A 684 -22.58 13.54 -17.14
C GLN A 684 -24.10 13.36 -17.28
N SER A 685 -24.60 12.13 -17.21
CA SER A 685 -26.05 11.87 -17.25
C SER A 685 -26.77 12.53 -16.07
N ALA A 686 -26.20 12.46 -14.86
CA ALA A 686 -26.74 13.14 -13.68
C ALA A 686 -26.68 14.68 -13.80
N GLN A 687 -25.58 15.21 -14.34
CA GLN A 687 -25.43 16.64 -14.58
C GLN A 687 -26.48 17.16 -15.56
N THR A 688 -26.57 16.53 -16.74
CA THR A 688 -27.45 16.98 -17.83
C THR A 688 -28.92 16.81 -17.47
N LEU A 689 -29.31 15.62 -16.97
CA LEU A 689 -30.72 15.34 -16.73
C LEU A 689 -31.22 15.93 -15.41
N ALA A 690 -30.43 15.88 -14.34
CA ALA A 690 -30.89 16.25 -13.00
C ALA A 690 -30.22 17.52 -12.44
N GLY A 691 -29.37 18.21 -13.21
CA GLY A 691 -28.76 19.48 -12.79
C GLY A 691 -27.73 19.34 -11.67
N TYR A 692 -27.12 18.16 -11.51
CA TYR A 692 -26.03 17.95 -10.56
C TYR A 692 -24.82 18.83 -10.89
N SER A 693 -24.11 19.30 -9.87
CA SER A 693 -22.70 19.68 -10.05
C SER A 693 -21.91 18.41 -10.41
N LEU A 694 -20.81 18.55 -11.15
CA LEU A 694 -19.94 17.40 -11.43
C LEU A 694 -19.33 16.80 -10.15
N GLY A 695 -19.10 17.63 -9.11
CA GLY A 695 -18.70 17.18 -7.78
C GLY A 695 -19.77 16.33 -7.10
N GLY A 696 -21.02 16.78 -7.09
CA GLY A 696 -22.16 16.01 -6.59
C GLY A 696 -22.40 14.73 -7.39
N ALA A 697 -22.12 14.74 -8.69
CA ALA A 697 -22.26 13.58 -9.55
C ALA A 697 -21.23 12.48 -9.23
N ASP A 698 -19.99 12.84 -8.82
CA ASP A 698 -19.04 11.85 -8.29
C ASP A 698 -19.51 11.28 -6.93
N LEU A 699 -20.17 12.08 -6.08
CA LEU A 699 -20.78 11.58 -4.85
C LEU A 699 -21.88 10.54 -5.14
N LEU A 700 -22.74 10.80 -6.13
CA LEU A 700 -23.73 9.83 -6.61
C LEU A 700 -23.07 8.52 -7.06
N ARG A 701 -22.06 8.61 -7.94
CA ARG A 701 -21.31 7.45 -8.43
C ARG A 701 -20.66 6.65 -7.29
N ARG A 702 -20.15 7.33 -6.26
CA ARG A 702 -19.62 6.69 -5.03
C ARG A 702 -20.70 5.95 -4.24
N ALA A 703 -21.89 6.54 -4.10
CA ALA A 703 -23.02 5.92 -3.41
C ALA A 703 -23.43 4.62 -4.12
N MET A 704 -23.53 4.65 -5.45
CA MET A 704 -23.80 3.48 -6.29
C MET A 704 -22.76 2.37 -6.08
N GLY A 705 -21.47 2.72 -6.09
CA GLY A 705 -20.40 1.73 -5.88
C GLY A 705 -20.36 1.11 -4.47
N LYS A 706 -20.81 1.82 -3.43
CA LYS A 706 -20.81 1.32 -2.04
C LYS A 706 -22.05 0.50 -1.67
N LYS A 707 -23.09 0.50 -2.49
CA LYS A 707 -24.34 -0.26 -2.28
C LYS A 707 -24.99 -0.02 -0.91
N LYS A 708 -24.91 1.20 -0.37
CA LYS A 708 -25.58 1.56 0.89
C LYS A 708 -27.01 1.99 0.61
N PRO A 709 -28.04 1.22 1.05
CA PRO A 709 -29.44 1.50 0.69
C PRO A 709 -29.89 2.90 1.11
N GLU A 710 -29.49 3.35 2.30
CA GLU A 710 -29.84 4.68 2.82
C GLU A 710 -29.28 5.83 1.99
N GLU A 711 -28.02 5.72 1.55
CA GLU A 711 -27.39 6.76 0.73
C GLU A 711 -27.93 6.76 -0.70
N MET A 712 -28.23 5.59 -1.25
CA MET A 712 -28.87 5.46 -2.57
C MET A 712 -30.27 6.07 -2.58
N ALA A 713 -31.07 5.86 -1.52
CA ALA A 713 -32.40 6.45 -1.40
C ALA A 713 -32.35 7.99 -1.41
N LYS A 714 -31.38 8.59 -0.69
CA LYS A 714 -31.16 10.05 -0.69
C LYS A 714 -30.81 10.55 -2.09
N GLN A 715 -29.86 9.88 -2.75
CA GLN A 715 -29.42 10.25 -4.08
C GLN A 715 -30.52 10.12 -5.14
N ARG A 716 -31.35 9.08 -5.05
CA ARG A 716 -32.51 8.89 -5.92
C ARG A 716 -33.50 10.05 -5.79
N ALA A 717 -33.79 10.48 -4.56
CA ALA A 717 -34.68 11.62 -4.33
C ALA A 717 -34.15 12.93 -4.96
N ILE A 718 -32.84 13.19 -4.82
CA ILE A 718 -32.18 14.36 -5.42
C ILE A 718 -32.26 14.29 -6.95
N PHE A 719 -31.94 13.13 -7.54
CA PHE A 719 -32.01 12.92 -8.98
C PHE A 719 -33.42 13.14 -9.54
N LEU A 720 -34.44 12.55 -8.93
CA LEU A 720 -35.82 12.69 -9.40
C LEU A 720 -36.32 14.15 -9.29
N ALA A 721 -35.98 14.85 -8.20
CA ALA A 721 -36.34 16.25 -8.04
C ALA A 721 -35.66 17.15 -9.08
N GLY A 722 -34.38 16.91 -9.34
CA GLY A 722 -33.61 17.62 -10.37
C GLY A 722 -34.13 17.35 -11.78
N ALA A 723 -34.36 16.08 -12.11
CA ALA A 723 -34.91 15.66 -13.39
C ALA A 723 -36.30 16.25 -13.65
N HIS A 724 -37.15 16.29 -12.62
CA HIS A 724 -38.45 16.92 -12.72
C HIS A 724 -38.36 18.43 -12.97
N LYS A 725 -37.42 19.12 -12.31
CA LYS A 725 -37.15 20.55 -12.54
C LYS A 725 -36.69 20.83 -13.97
N ASN A 726 -36.00 19.88 -14.60
CA ASN A 726 -35.56 19.95 -15.99
C ASN A 726 -36.60 19.42 -17.00
N GLY A 727 -37.82 19.11 -16.56
CA GLY A 727 -38.94 18.75 -17.43
C GLY A 727 -39.08 17.27 -17.75
N LEU A 728 -38.35 16.38 -17.07
CA LEU A 728 -38.51 14.93 -17.26
C LEU A 728 -39.71 14.38 -16.47
N ALA A 729 -40.45 13.46 -17.10
CA ALA A 729 -41.50 12.71 -16.44
C ALA A 729 -40.93 11.80 -15.34
N ALA A 730 -41.64 11.68 -14.22
CA ALA A 730 -41.17 10.92 -13.06
C ALA A 730 -40.84 9.45 -13.38
N ASP A 731 -41.66 8.80 -14.22
CA ASP A 731 -41.45 7.41 -14.61
C ASP A 731 -40.20 7.25 -15.48
N GLN A 732 -39.96 8.18 -16.41
CA GLN A 732 -38.78 8.19 -17.27
C GLN A 732 -37.51 8.46 -16.45
N ALA A 733 -37.55 9.43 -15.53
CA ALA A 733 -36.45 9.72 -14.63
C ALA A 733 -36.13 8.54 -13.69
N GLY A 734 -37.15 7.86 -13.18
CA GLY A 734 -37.00 6.64 -12.39
C GLY A 734 -36.32 5.52 -13.18
N ALA A 735 -36.81 5.24 -14.39
CA ALA A 735 -36.22 4.21 -15.25
C ALA A 735 -34.76 4.52 -15.61
N ILE A 736 -34.41 5.79 -15.84
CA ILE A 736 -33.03 6.21 -16.10
C ILE A 736 -32.15 6.02 -14.86
N PHE A 737 -32.65 6.38 -13.67
CA PHE A 737 -31.90 6.19 -12.43
C PHE A 737 -31.63 4.71 -12.16
N ASP A 738 -32.65 3.87 -12.31
CA ASP A 738 -32.53 2.42 -12.08
C ASP A 738 -31.57 1.78 -13.10
N LEU A 739 -31.53 2.30 -14.34
CA LEU A 739 -30.51 1.95 -15.33
C LEU A 739 -29.12 2.36 -14.85
N MET A 740 -28.93 3.62 -14.46
CA MET A 740 -27.64 4.12 -13.97
C MET A 740 -27.14 3.30 -12.76
N GLU A 741 -28.00 2.96 -11.82
CA GLU A 741 -27.67 2.13 -10.65
C GLU A 741 -27.18 0.74 -11.07
N LYS A 742 -27.91 0.06 -11.96
CA LYS A 742 -27.54 -1.27 -12.47
C LYS A 742 -26.19 -1.26 -13.18
N PHE A 743 -25.93 -0.24 -14.00
CA PHE A 743 -24.70 -0.14 -14.80
C PHE A 743 -23.51 0.41 -14.00
N ALA A 744 -23.75 1.27 -13.01
CA ALA A 744 -22.70 1.80 -12.13
C ALA A 744 -22.00 0.71 -11.30
N GLU A 745 -22.64 -0.46 -11.11
CA GLU A 745 -21.98 -1.63 -10.51
C GLU A 745 -20.77 -2.11 -11.32
N TYR A 746 -20.81 -1.92 -12.65
CA TYR A 746 -19.80 -2.40 -13.58
C TYR A 746 -19.02 -1.27 -14.26
N GLY A 747 -19.48 -0.02 -14.11
CA GLY A 747 -18.91 1.17 -14.73
C GLY A 747 -17.40 1.32 -14.47
N PHE A 748 -16.66 1.60 -15.54
CA PHE A 748 -15.20 1.73 -15.51
C PHE A 748 -14.76 3.19 -15.56
N ASN A 749 -13.56 3.50 -15.05
CA ASN A 749 -13.00 4.85 -15.13
C ASN A 749 -12.46 5.09 -16.55
N LYS A 750 -13.07 6.02 -17.29
CA LYS A 750 -12.70 6.31 -18.68
C LYS A 750 -11.30 6.88 -18.79
N SER A 751 -10.91 7.80 -17.90
CA SER A 751 -9.56 8.38 -17.89
C SER A 751 -8.47 7.30 -17.77
N HIS A 752 -8.70 6.30 -16.91
CA HIS A 752 -7.78 5.18 -16.75
C HIS A 752 -7.75 4.28 -18.00
N SER A 753 -8.93 3.97 -18.54
CA SER A 753 -9.08 3.13 -19.73
C SER A 753 -8.42 3.76 -20.95
N ALA A 754 -8.65 5.07 -21.17
CA ALA A 754 -8.14 5.79 -22.33
C ALA A 754 -6.62 5.90 -22.32
N ALA A 755 -6.03 6.16 -21.14
CA ALA A 755 -4.58 6.19 -21.01
C ALA A 755 -3.92 4.83 -21.34
N TYR A 756 -4.49 3.72 -20.86
CA TYR A 756 -3.95 2.39 -21.16
C TYR A 756 -4.23 1.96 -22.60
N ALA A 757 -5.39 2.35 -23.15
CA ALA A 757 -5.72 2.13 -24.55
C ALA A 757 -4.74 2.82 -25.50
N LEU A 758 -4.20 4.00 -25.14
CA LEU A 758 -3.15 4.65 -25.91
C LEU A 758 -1.87 3.80 -26.00
N VAL A 759 -1.46 3.18 -24.90
CA VAL A 759 -0.32 2.25 -24.89
C VAL A 759 -0.61 0.99 -25.72
N SER A 760 -1.83 0.44 -25.60
CA SER A 760 -2.27 -0.68 -26.45
C SER A 760 -2.19 -0.32 -27.93
N TYR A 761 -2.71 0.85 -28.32
CA TYR A 761 -2.67 1.35 -29.68
C TYR A 761 -1.23 1.56 -30.17
N GLN A 762 -0.37 2.17 -29.36
CA GLN A 762 1.06 2.34 -29.67
C GLN A 762 1.75 0.99 -29.95
N THR A 763 1.51 -0.03 -29.14
CA THR A 763 2.08 -1.38 -29.38
C THR A 763 1.52 -2.03 -30.65
N ALA A 764 0.22 -1.86 -30.93
CA ALA A 764 -0.39 -2.36 -32.16
C ALA A 764 0.16 -1.66 -33.41
N TYR A 765 0.36 -0.33 -33.35
CA TYR A 765 0.95 0.46 -34.42
C TYR A 765 2.38 0.02 -34.72
N LEU A 766 3.22 -0.12 -33.69
CA LEU A 766 4.59 -0.60 -33.85
C LEU A 766 4.63 -2.01 -34.45
N LYS A 767 3.69 -2.88 -34.06
CA LYS A 767 3.58 -4.22 -34.62
C LYS A 767 3.14 -4.21 -36.09
N ALA A 768 2.21 -3.32 -36.47
CA ALA A 768 1.70 -3.23 -37.83
C ALA A 768 2.74 -2.67 -38.81
N HIS A 769 3.48 -1.63 -38.40
CA HIS A 769 4.39 -0.89 -39.28
C HIS A 769 5.86 -1.30 -39.16
N TYR A 770 6.27 -1.80 -37.99
CA TYR A 770 7.66 -2.15 -37.66
C TYR A 770 7.79 -3.52 -36.97
N PRO A 771 7.19 -4.60 -37.52
CA PRO A 771 7.05 -5.88 -36.83
C PRO A 771 8.39 -6.47 -36.37
N GLN A 772 9.43 -6.39 -37.20
CA GLN A 772 10.74 -6.97 -36.85
C GLN A 772 11.40 -6.27 -35.65
N PHE A 773 11.29 -4.94 -35.55
CA PHE A 773 11.88 -4.17 -34.46
C PHE A 773 11.07 -4.34 -33.18
N PHE A 774 9.74 -4.32 -33.31
CA PHE A 774 8.83 -4.51 -32.19
C PHE A 774 8.98 -5.91 -31.58
N MET A 775 8.94 -6.97 -32.40
CA MET A 775 9.07 -8.34 -31.90
C MET A 775 10.46 -8.61 -31.33
N ALA A 776 11.54 -8.04 -31.88
CA ALA A 776 12.87 -8.13 -31.28
C ALA A 776 12.90 -7.51 -29.87
N ALA A 777 12.27 -6.35 -29.69
CA ALA A 777 12.16 -5.69 -28.39
C ALA A 777 11.32 -6.52 -27.39
N VAL A 778 10.21 -7.11 -27.83
CA VAL A 778 9.38 -8.02 -27.01
C VAL A 778 10.19 -9.23 -26.56
N LEU A 779 10.87 -9.92 -27.47
CA LEU A 779 11.67 -11.11 -27.17
C LEU A 779 12.82 -10.80 -26.22
N THR A 780 13.47 -9.64 -26.40
CA THR A 780 14.55 -9.22 -25.49
C THR A 780 14.02 -8.90 -24.11
N ALA A 781 12.86 -8.24 -24.01
CA ALA A 781 12.23 -7.98 -22.72
C ALA A 781 11.87 -9.30 -22.01
N ASP A 782 11.44 -10.32 -22.75
CA ASP A 782 11.03 -11.66 -22.25
C ASP A 782 12.13 -12.70 -22.11
N MET A 783 13.40 -12.33 -22.30
CA MET A 783 14.51 -13.29 -22.41
C MET A 783 14.69 -14.21 -21.18
N ASP A 784 14.31 -13.76 -19.98
CA ASP A 784 14.37 -14.57 -18.74
C ASP A 784 13.20 -15.56 -18.58
N HIS A 785 12.16 -15.48 -19.42
CA HIS A 785 10.95 -16.30 -19.35
C HIS A 785 10.87 -17.23 -20.56
N THR A 786 11.55 -18.37 -20.50
CA THR A 786 11.67 -19.33 -21.62
C THR A 786 10.32 -19.68 -22.25
N ASP A 787 9.30 -20.00 -21.45
CA ASP A 787 7.96 -20.35 -21.97
C ASP A 787 7.30 -19.21 -22.76
N LYS A 788 7.51 -17.96 -22.34
CA LYS A 788 6.99 -16.79 -23.06
C LYS A 788 7.75 -16.55 -24.36
N VAL A 789 9.08 -16.68 -24.34
CA VAL A 789 9.92 -16.54 -25.54
C VAL A 789 9.50 -17.57 -26.58
N VAL A 790 9.37 -18.83 -26.19
CA VAL A 790 8.95 -19.92 -27.10
C VAL A 790 7.57 -19.66 -27.68
N ALA A 791 6.63 -19.09 -26.91
CA ALA A 791 5.30 -18.77 -27.40
C ALA A 791 5.26 -17.56 -28.37
N MET A 792 6.32 -16.75 -28.42
CA MET A 792 6.42 -15.54 -29.25
C MET A 792 7.30 -15.70 -30.50
N LEU A 793 8.02 -16.83 -30.62
CA LEU A 793 8.74 -17.28 -31.82
C LEU A 793 7.82 -18.09 -32.74
#